data_AF-A0A948AWC4-F1
#
_entry.id   AF-A0A948AWC4-F1
#
_cell.length_a   1.000
_cell.length_b   1.000
_cell.length_c   1.000
_cell.angle_alpha   90.00
_cell.angle_beta   90.00
_cell.angle_gamma   90.00
#
_symmetry.space_group_name_H-M   'P 1'
#
loop_
_entity.id
_entity.type
_entity.pdbx_description
1 polymer ?
#
loop_
_entity_poly.entity_id
_entity_poly.type
_entity_poly.pdbx_seq_one_letter_code
_entity_poly.pdbx_strand_id
1 'polypeptide(L)'
;MSCLINEKTGKYKCFLGKLLILTIVSLYSFNIGAHEAHADWESGYSYRKSVTIDNTKVSGSADHTNFPVLINKTDTDLRTTGNGGHVQNANGYDIIFTASDGTTNLDFEVEKYVATTGEFVAWVRIPTLDYNDDTIIYIYYGNSGISTSQENVTGVWNSNYKGVWHLKEDPSGGAPQMDDSTSNGNHMTSSGTMTSGDQVAGKIDGSLDLDGTDDYISRSYDTDFNFGTGSFTTSGWFKTAGSPGGGATSTDVSVTASSDDGHESPAGSVNLSYYRLDVGAYHVGTRFLNVNIPANATITNAYVTYYAKSGSSTATSTTIYAEDSATPATYTTASYNISSRTKTSASVPWSPGTWVTGNTYNSPDISSVIQELVDTYSGVTNISILTDIGTGKREAVDYNNPDYPGPALHVEYSTGTQFVTSRYDDQGFKTWLKGSGEFVFGIDDDSDWGPDIEIESSGTYDDDTWHQFTAVKSSNDAIYLYIDGAQVDSDTSLNASGNVTVSVSQESDDAEEYVSNGAMDLSSSDLELVMEGGTDQEVGMRFQNITIPSGATITNAYVQFKVDETSSGTTNLTVYGEDTDNSSTFTSSTHNITGRTKTSASVAWNSVPAWNTVGEAGVDQRTPNISSVIQEVIDRVGWSSGNAVSIIIDGTGTRVAESYAGGAPQLVVDYTVQLSTLTSNSAPLTFGSDEPANASYFDGIIDEARISNTARSADWIQTSYNNQNSPSTFYTFGTEEAADATLKEFIISGGVKAKIIINGLKQKLYDN
;
A
#
# COMPACT_ATOMS: atom_id res chain seq x y z
N MET A 1 -21.11 51.62 -68.15
CA MET A 1 -20.91 52.55 -69.28
C MET A 1 -21.99 52.23 -70.31
N SER A 2 -23.09 52.98 -70.29
CA SER A 2 -24.17 52.80 -71.28
C SER A 2 -23.84 53.67 -72.49
N CYS A 3 -23.69 53.05 -73.66
CA CYS A 3 -23.51 53.75 -74.92
C CYS A 3 -24.90 53.96 -75.53
N LEU A 4 -25.36 55.22 -75.63
CA LEU A 4 -26.58 55.56 -76.36
C LEU A 4 -26.24 55.80 -77.84
N ILE A 5 -26.98 55.14 -78.72
CA ILE A 5 -26.89 55.27 -80.17
C ILE A 5 -27.63 56.54 -80.60
N ASN A 6 -27.01 57.36 -81.46
CA ASN A 6 -27.70 58.43 -82.17
C ASN A 6 -27.87 58.01 -83.64
N GLU A 7 -29.12 57.77 -84.05
CA GLU A 7 -29.49 57.20 -85.36
C GLU A 7 -29.35 58.13 -86.57
N LYS A 8 -28.70 59.30 -86.47
CA LYS A 8 -28.54 60.20 -87.64
C LYS A 8 -27.11 60.50 -88.10
N THR A 9 -26.05 60.03 -87.43
CA THR A 9 -24.67 60.27 -87.89
C THR A 9 -23.66 59.14 -87.69
N GLY A 10 -24.04 58.01 -87.09
CA GLY A 10 -23.25 56.77 -87.12
C GLY A 10 -21.82 56.83 -86.53
N LYS A 11 -21.54 57.67 -85.53
CA LYS A 11 -20.23 57.71 -84.84
C LYS A 11 -20.36 57.70 -83.31
N TYR A 12 -19.55 56.86 -82.67
CA TYR A 12 -19.48 56.66 -81.21
C TYR A 12 -18.49 57.63 -80.55
N LYS A 13 -18.91 58.33 -79.50
CA LYS A 13 -18.03 59.04 -78.55
C LYS A 13 -18.71 59.12 -77.19
N CYS A 14 -18.05 58.64 -76.13
CA CYS A 14 -18.16 59.25 -74.80
C CYS A 14 -16.87 59.07 -73.99
N PHE A 15 -16.49 60.20 -73.40
CA PHE A 15 -15.25 60.54 -72.71
C PHE A 15 -15.32 60.21 -71.21
N LEU A 16 -14.14 60.03 -70.60
CA LEU A 16 -13.90 59.92 -69.17
C LEU A 16 -13.92 61.32 -68.50
N GLY A 17 -14.58 61.47 -67.35
CA GLY A 17 -14.54 62.69 -66.53
C GLY A 17 -14.89 62.40 -65.08
N LYS A 18 -13.92 62.56 -64.18
CA LYS A 18 -14.03 62.43 -62.71
C LYS A 18 -14.78 63.62 -62.10
N LEU A 19 -15.74 63.39 -61.20
CA LEU A 19 -15.75 63.95 -59.83
C LEU A 19 -16.90 63.36 -58.97
N LEU A 20 -16.50 62.63 -57.92
CA LEU A 20 -17.09 62.53 -56.58
C LEU A 20 -18.64 62.55 -56.43
N ILE A 21 -19.23 61.37 -56.24
CA ILE A 21 -20.46 61.19 -55.44
C ILE A 21 -20.13 60.21 -54.31
N LEU A 22 -20.12 60.76 -53.11
CA LEU A 22 -20.03 60.08 -51.84
C LEU A 22 -21.45 59.60 -51.48
N THR A 23 -21.79 58.34 -51.69
CA THR A 23 -22.88 57.66 -50.95
C THR A 23 -22.85 56.14 -51.18
N ILE A 24 -22.69 55.41 -50.07
CA ILE A 24 -22.90 53.96 -49.89
C ILE A 24 -21.92 53.05 -50.65
N VAL A 25 -20.63 53.24 -50.41
CA VAL A 25 -19.78 52.07 -50.11
C VAL A 25 -19.89 51.88 -48.60
N SER A 26 -21.05 51.35 -48.16
CA SER A 26 -21.07 50.66 -46.88
C SER A 26 -20.13 49.49 -47.08
N LEU A 27 -19.05 49.50 -46.31
CA LEU A 27 -18.33 48.30 -45.96
C LEU A 27 -19.35 47.18 -45.68
N TYR A 28 -19.57 46.31 -46.67
CA TYR A 28 -19.69 44.91 -46.33
C TYR A 28 -18.25 44.43 -46.14
N SER A 29 -17.63 44.91 -45.06
CA SER A 29 -16.89 43.98 -44.24
C SER A 29 -17.93 42.93 -43.91
N PHE A 30 -17.95 41.83 -44.68
CA PHE A 30 -18.49 40.61 -44.15
C PHE A 30 -17.72 40.42 -42.85
N ASN A 31 -18.36 40.76 -41.73
CA ASN A 31 -18.03 40.18 -40.45
C ASN A 31 -18.32 38.70 -40.65
N ILE A 32 -17.35 37.99 -41.23
CA ILE A 32 -17.12 36.61 -40.87
C ILE A 32 -16.69 36.76 -39.42
N GLY A 33 -17.67 36.78 -38.50
CA GLY A 33 -17.38 36.58 -37.09
C GLY A 33 -16.49 35.35 -37.03
N ALA A 34 -15.50 35.35 -36.14
CA ALA A 34 -14.61 34.21 -35.94
C ALA A 34 -15.46 32.94 -35.95
N HIS A 35 -15.44 32.24 -37.07
CA HIS A 35 -16.03 30.93 -37.18
C HIS A 35 -15.02 30.08 -36.45
N GLU A 36 -15.43 29.41 -35.38
CA GLU A 36 -14.58 28.42 -34.72
C GLU A 36 -13.94 27.57 -35.83
N ALA A 37 -12.61 27.54 -35.84
CA ALA A 37 -11.87 26.74 -36.78
C ALA A 37 -12.29 25.29 -36.50
N HIS A 38 -13.10 24.72 -37.40
CA HIS A 38 -13.42 23.31 -37.31
C HIS A 38 -12.09 22.54 -37.45
N ALA A 39 -11.80 21.65 -36.50
CA ALA A 39 -10.64 20.76 -36.56
C ALA A 39 -10.60 20.03 -37.92
N ASP A 40 -9.40 19.93 -38.51
CA ASP A 40 -9.18 19.23 -39.78
C ASP A 40 -9.54 17.74 -39.65
N TRP A 41 -9.62 17.03 -40.77
CA TRP A 41 -10.15 15.66 -40.82
C TRP A 41 -9.07 14.63 -41.15
N GLU A 42 -8.98 13.55 -40.35
CA GLU A 42 -7.99 12.50 -40.57
C GLU A 42 -8.29 11.65 -41.82
N SER A 43 -7.30 11.53 -42.70
CA SER A 43 -7.50 11.03 -44.05
C SER A 43 -7.93 9.56 -44.08
N GLY A 44 -9.02 9.27 -44.80
CA GLY A 44 -9.52 7.91 -45.01
C GLY A 44 -10.52 7.41 -43.97
N TYR A 45 -10.66 8.12 -42.84
CA TYR A 45 -11.69 7.83 -41.84
C TYR A 45 -13.00 8.49 -42.22
N SER A 46 -14.12 7.80 -42.00
CA SER A 46 -15.45 8.26 -42.45
C SER A 46 -16.27 8.87 -41.32
N TYR A 47 -15.93 8.56 -40.07
CA TYR A 47 -16.66 9.00 -38.89
C TYR A 47 -15.70 9.41 -37.78
N ARG A 48 -16.13 10.36 -36.95
CA ARG A 48 -15.45 10.71 -35.70
C ARG A 48 -16.42 11.14 -34.61
N LYS A 49 -15.97 11.10 -33.36
CA LYS A 49 -16.61 11.76 -32.23
C LYS A 49 -15.57 12.55 -31.45
N SER A 50 -15.95 13.69 -30.88
CA SER A 50 -15.12 14.34 -29.87
C SER A 50 -15.15 13.52 -28.58
N VAL A 51 -14.02 13.48 -27.89
CA VAL A 51 -13.92 13.01 -26.50
C VAL A 51 -13.45 14.20 -25.69
N THR A 52 -14.33 14.71 -24.84
CA THR A 52 -14.07 15.88 -23.99
C THR A 52 -13.75 15.39 -22.60
N ILE A 53 -12.50 15.54 -22.18
CA ILE A 53 -12.00 15.20 -20.85
C ILE A 53 -12.29 16.37 -19.91
N ASP A 54 -12.96 16.08 -18.81
CA ASP A 54 -13.47 17.06 -17.85
C ASP A 54 -12.33 17.57 -16.95
N ASN A 55 -12.00 18.86 -17.06
CA ASN A 55 -10.92 19.46 -16.27
C ASN A 55 -11.16 19.40 -14.76
N THR A 56 -12.43 19.30 -14.32
CA THR A 56 -12.77 19.26 -12.89
C THR A 56 -12.38 17.94 -12.24
N LYS A 57 -12.00 16.95 -13.05
CA LYS A 57 -11.44 15.66 -12.64
C LYS A 57 -9.92 15.63 -12.70
N VAL A 58 -9.28 16.64 -13.30
CA VAL A 58 -7.83 16.81 -13.37
C VAL A 58 -7.38 17.59 -12.14
N SER A 59 -6.60 16.94 -11.28
CA SER A 59 -6.11 17.55 -10.04
C SER A 59 -4.84 18.34 -10.27
N GLY A 60 -4.68 19.42 -9.51
CA GLY A 60 -3.47 20.24 -9.47
C GLY A 60 -3.66 21.67 -9.94
N SER A 61 -2.53 22.36 -10.13
CA SER A 61 -2.48 23.76 -10.58
C SER A 61 -1.66 23.96 -11.86
N ALA A 62 -1.33 22.86 -12.55
CA ALA A 62 -0.56 22.83 -13.78
C ALA A 62 -0.96 21.61 -14.62
N ASP A 63 -0.77 21.70 -15.93
CA ASP A 63 -1.11 20.62 -16.86
C ASP A 63 -0.24 19.38 -16.62
N HIS A 64 -0.84 18.20 -16.79
CA HIS A 64 -0.08 16.95 -16.80
C HIS A 64 0.48 16.71 -18.19
N THR A 65 1.75 16.28 -18.25
CA THR A 65 2.39 15.96 -19.53
C THR A 65 2.44 14.46 -19.76
N ASN A 66 2.14 14.02 -20.99
CA ASN A 66 2.17 12.61 -21.40
C ASN A 66 1.32 11.69 -20.49
N PHE A 67 0.09 12.12 -20.18
CA PHE A 67 -0.81 11.42 -19.26
C PHE A 67 -1.63 10.34 -20.00
N PRO A 68 -1.57 9.05 -19.59
CA PRO A 68 -2.44 8.00 -20.15
C PRO A 68 -3.87 8.11 -19.61
N VAL A 69 -4.82 8.45 -20.48
CA VAL A 69 -6.26 8.48 -20.17
C VAL A 69 -6.90 7.15 -20.55
N LEU A 70 -7.76 6.63 -19.67
CA LEU A 70 -8.50 5.39 -19.89
C LEU A 70 -9.84 5.68 -20.57
N ILE A 71 -9.99 5.23 -21.80
CA ILE A 71 -11.27 5.24 -22.52
C ILE A 71 -11.93 3.88 -22.35
N ASN A 72 -12.79 3.75 -21.34
CA ASN A 72 -13.66 2.58 -21.15
C ASN A 72 -15.13 2.94 -21.45
N LYS A 73 -15.62 2.57 -22.65
CA LYS A 73 -16.95 2.94 -23.14
C LYS A 73 -17.58 1.84 -24.00
N THR A 74 -18.88 1.63 -23.82
CA THR A 74 -19.72 0.95 -24.83
C THR A 74 -20.47 2.00 -25.65
N ASP A 75 -20.28 1.97 -26.97
CA ASP A 75 -20.93 2.86 -27.93
C ASP A 75 -21.37 2.08 -29.18
N THR A 76 -22.66 2.17 -29.52
CA THR A 76 -23.23 1.39 -30.63
C THR A 76 -22.67 1.75 -32.00
N ASP A 77 -22.10 2.95 -32.15
CA ASP A 77 -21.51 3.40 -33.42
C ASP A 77 -20.14 2.73 -33.64
N LEU A 78 -19.47 2.33 -32.55
CA LEU A 78 -18.22 1.56 -32.58
C LEU A 78 -18.42 0.06 -32.87
N ARG A 79 -19.64 -0.41 -33.06
CA ARG A 79 -19.88 -1.77 -33.59
C ARG A 79 -19.35 -1.87 -35.01
N THR A 80 -19.06 -3.08 -35.45
CA THR A 80 -18.74 -3.29 -36.86
C THR A 80 -19.95 -3.01 -37.76
N THR A 81 -19.71 -2.71 -39.03
CA THR A 81 -20.77 -2.52 -40.04
C THR A 81 -21.74 -3.71 -40.12
N GLY A 82 -21.24 -4.93 -39.97
CA GLY A 82 -22.05 -6.15 -39.91
C GLY A 82 -23.00 -6.21 -38.70
N ASN A 83 -22.69 -5.48 -37.64
CA ASN A 83 -23.46 -5.39 -36.39
C ASN A 83 -24.21 -4.05 -36.24
N GLY A 84 -24.30 -3.26 -37.31
CA GLY A 84 -25.05 -2.01 -37.34
C GLY A 84 -24.33 -0.80 -36.73
N GLY A 85 -23.00 -0.84 -36.62
CA GLY A 85 -22.17 0.35 -36.39
C GLY A 85 -21.37 0.73 -37.64
N HIS A 86 -20.23 1.39 -37.45
CA HIS A 86 -19.44 2.00 -38.53
C HIS A 86 -18.00 1.48 -38.63
N VAL A 87 -17.51 0.73 -37.64
CA VAL A 87 -16.17 0.13 -37.66
C VAL A 87 -16.09 -0.92 -38.77
N GLN A 88 -15.01 -0.89 -39.55
CA GLN A 88 -14.87 -1.75 -40.73
C GLN A 88 -14.14 -3.05 -40.39
N ASN A 89 -13.16 -3.00 -39.49
CA ASN A 89 -12.36 -4.15 -39.11
C ASN A 89 -12.97 -4.90 -37.92
N ALA A 90 -13.06 -6.22 -38.00
CA ALA A 90 -13.65 -7.05 -36.94
C ALA A 90 -12.89 -6.97 -35.60
N ASN A 91 -11.61 -6.61 -35.63
CA ASN A 91 -10.77 -6.44 -34.45
C ASN A 91 -10.65 -4.98 -34.02
N GLY A 92 -11.39 -4.04 -34.65
CA GLY A 92 -11.35 -2.63 -34.28
C GLY A 92 -10.10 -1.88 -34.73
N TYR A 93 -9.28 -2.46 -35.61
CA TYR A 93 -8.02 -1.85 -36.06
C TYR A 93 -8.19 -0.49 -36.76
N ASP A 94 -9.37 -0.20 -37.30
CA ASP A 94 -9.70 1.11 -37.86
C ASP A 94 -10.31 2.06 -36.83
N ILE A 95 -9.98 1.92 -35.55
CA ILE A 95 -10.27 2.90 -34.50
C ILE A 95 -8.95 3.58 -34.11
N ILE A 96 -8.89 4.92 -34.18
CA ILE A 96 -7.71 5.70 -33.79
C ILE A 96 -8.12 6.95 -33.00
N PHE A 97 -7.12 7.61 -32.41
CA PHE A 97 -7.29 8.86 -31.69
C PHE A 97 -6.42 9.97 -32.28
N THR A 98 -6.94 11.19 -32.30
CA THR A 98 -6.15 12.39 -32.65
C THR A 98 -6.31 13.48 -31.59
N ALA A 99 -5.35 14.40 -31.52
CA ALA A 99 -5.47 15.63 -30.76
C ALA A 99 -6.63 16.53 -31.26
N SER A 100 -6.85 17.66 -30.58
CA SER A 100 -7.91 18.62 -30.89
C SER A 100 -7.84 19.24 -32.29
N ASP A 101 -6.69 19.16 -32.98
CA ASP A 101 -6.54 19.59 -34.37
C ASP A 101 -7.18 18.63 -35.39
N GLY A 102 -7.56 17.43 -34.94
CA GLY A 102 -8.24 16.40 -35.73
C GLY A 102 -7.33 15.60 -36.67
N THR A 103 -6.01 15.79 -36.64
CA THR A 103 -5.05 15.14 -37.57
C THR A 103 -3.75 14.68 -36.90
N THR A 104 -3.39 15.21 -35.73
CA THR A 104 -2.24 14.72 -34.96
C THR A 104 -2.62 13.44 -34.25
N ASN A 105 -2.21 12.29 -34.78
CA ASN A 105 -2.45 10.98 -34.17
C ASN A 105 -1.84 10.90 -32.76
N LEU A 106 -2.59 10.30 -31.84
CA LEU A 106 -2.17 10.03 -30.47
C LEU A 106 -1.78 8.56 -30.32
N ASP A 107 -0.83 8.29 -29.44
CA ASP A 107 -0.46 6.93 -29.10
C ASP A 107 -1.57 6.30 -28.25
N PHE A 108 -1.92 5.06 -28.56
CA PHE A 108 -2.92 4.31 -27.85
C PHE A 108 -2.60 2.81 -27.80
N GLU A 109 -3.18 2.14 -26.82
CA GLU A 109 -3.18 0.70 -26.60
C GLU A 109 -4.62 0.26 -26.35
N VAL A 110 -5.04 -0.80 -27.02
CA VAL A 110 -6.37 -1.39 -26.88
C VAL A 110 -6.30 -2.57 -25.92
N GLU A 111 -7.04 -2.47 -24.83
CA GLU A 111 -7.20 -3.61 -23.93
C GLU A 111 -8.28 -4.56 -24.43
N LYS A 112 -9.41 -3.99 -24.84
CA LYS A 112 -10.60 -4.76 -25.24
C LYS A 112 -11.37 -4.06 -26.35
N TYR A 113 -11.82 -4.86 -27.32
CA TYR A 113 -12.83 -4.44 -28.29
C TYR A 113 -13.84 -5.57 -28.54
N VAL A 114 -15.13 -5.25 -28.46
CA VAL A 114 -16.21 -6.21 -28.73
C VAL A 114 -17.03 -5.72 -29.93
N ALA A 115 -16.79 -6.32 -31.09
CA ALA A 115 -17.40 -5.94 -32.38
C ALA A 115 -18.94 -5.90 -32.40
N THR A 116 -19.60 -6.68 -31.54
CA THR A 116 -21.07 -6.81 -31.49
C THR A 116 -21.74 -5.76 -30.63
N THR A 117 -21.10 -5.31 -29.55
CA THR A 117 -21.66 -4.32 -28.61
C THR A 117 -21.07 -2.93 -28.84
N GLY A 118 -19.86 -2.84 -29.38
CA GLY A 118 -19.08 -1.61 -29.46
C GLY A 118 -18.46 -1.23 -28.11
N GLU A 119 -18.28 -2.20 -27.21
CA GLU A 119 -17.45 -2.06 -26.03
C GLU A 119 -16.00 -1.86 -26.47
N PHE A 120 -15.37 -0.81 -25.95
CA PHE A 120 -14.01 -0.43 -26.27
C PHE A 120 -13.32 0.06 -24.99
N VAL A 121 -12.20 -0.56 -24.66
CA VAL A 121 -11.32 -0.22 -23.54
C VAL A 121 -9.93 0.05 -24.10
N ALA A 122 -9.43 1.26 -23.94
CA ALA A 122 -8.13 1.66 -24.46
C ALA A 122 -7.45 2.73 -23.59
N TRP A 123 -6.13 2.68 -23.51
CA TRP A 123 -5.30 3.76 -22.97
C TRP A 123 -4.87 4.69 -24.09
N VAL A 124 -5.03 6.00 -23.90
CA VAL A 124 -4.63 7.02 -24.87
C VAL A 124 -3.69 8.01 -24.19
N ARG A 125 -2.48 8.17 -24.73
CA ARG A 125 -1.52 9.14 -24.17
C ARG A 125 -1.86 10.55 -24.64
N ILE A 126 -2.23 11.39 -23.69
CA ILE A 126 -2.52 12.80 -23.89
C ILE A 126 -1.22 13.61 -23.67
N PRO A 127 -0.66 14.28 -24.69
CA PRO A 127 0.61 15.00 -24.56
C PRO A 127 0.57 16.11 -23.50
N THR A 128 -0.55 16.84 -23.46
CA THR A 128 -0.86 17.86 -22.46
C THR A 128 -2.32 17.67 -22.04
N LEU A 129 -2.53 17.29 -20.78
CA LEU A 129 -3.84 17.19 -20.16
C LEU A 129 -4.05 18.43 -19.29
N ASP A 130 -4.97 19.29 -19.73
CA ASP A 130 -5.18 20.61 -19.16
C ASP A 130 -5.85 20.53 -17.78
N TYR A 131 -5.34 21.31 -16.82
CA TYR A 131 -5.93 21.34 -15.46
C TYR A 131 -7.08 22.36 -15.31
N ASN A 132 -7.16 23.34 -16.20
CA ASN A 132 -8.07 24.50 -16.07
C ASN A 132 -8.96 24.75 -17.29
N ASP A 133 -8.89 23.90 -18.31
CA ASP A 133 -9.79 23.87 -19.45
C ASP A 133 -10.02 22.42 -19.88
N ASP A 134 -11.17 22.14 -20.49
CA ASP A 134 -11.48 20.78 -20.92
C ASP A 134 -10.53 20.37 -22.05
N THR A 135 -9.92 19.19 -21.94
CA THR A 135 -9.05 18.67 -23.01
C THR A 135 -9.89 17.92 -24.04
N ILE A 136 -9.79 18.32 -25.30
CA ILE A 136 -10.54 17.70 -26.41
C ILE A 136 -9.60 16.84 -27.27
N ILE A 137 -10.00 15.59 -27.50
CA ILE A 137 -9.42 14.72 -28.52
C ILE A 137 -10.54 14.21 -29.45
N TYR A 138 -10.18 13.55 -30.54
CA TYR A 138 -11.15 12.86 -31.40
C TYR A 138 -10.87 11.38 -31.45
N ILE A 139 -11.93 10.58 -31.43
CA ILE A 139 -11.90 9.17 -31.83
C ILE A 139 -12.41 9.08 -33.27
N TYR A 140 -11.65 8.43 -34.16
CA TYR A 140 -12.00 8.22 -35.56
C TYR A 140 -12.24 6.75 -35.85
N TYR A 141 -13.16 6.48 -36.77
CA TYR A 141 -13.45 5.12 -37.24
C TYR A 141 -14.05 5.08 -38.65
N GLY A 142 -14.22 3.87 -39.20
CA GLY A 142 -14.86 3.65 -40.49
C GLY A 142 -13.91 3.73 -41.68
N ASN A 143 -12.66 3.31 -41.49
CA ASN A 143 -11.66 3.26 -42.56
C ASN A 143 -11.46 1.82 -43.05
N SER A 144 -12.10 1.48 -44.17
CA SER A 144 -12.03 0.12 -44.74
C SER A 144 -10.66 -0.26 -45.30
N GLY A 145 -9.73 0.71 -45.39
CA GLY A 145 -8.36 0.46 -45.83
C GLY A 145 -7.45 -0.13 -44.75
N ILE A 146 -7.88 -0.13 -43.49
CA ILE A 146 -7.06 -0.59 -42.36
C ILE A 146 -7.30 -2.08 -42.08
N SER A 147 -6.22 -2.85 -42.11
CA SER A 147 -6.24 -4.31 -41.92
C SER A 147 -5.31 -4.83 -40.83
N THR A 148 -4.49 -3.96 -40.24
CA THR A 148 -3.53 -4.25 -39.17
C THR A 148 -3.69 -3.24 -38.05
N SER A 149 -3.35 -3.63 -36.81
CA SER A 149 -3.40 -2.71 -35.67
C SER A 149 -2.62 -1.42 -35.95
N GLN A 150 -3.18 -0.30 -35.47
CA GLN A 150 -2.63 1.05 -35.55
C GLN A 150 -2.06 1.50 -34.19
N GLU A 151 -2.08 0.64 -33.18
CA GLU A 151 -1.63 0.94 -31.82
C GLU A 151 -0.15 1.30 -31.78
N ASN A 152 0.21 2.15 -30.81
CA ASN A 152 1.59 2.41 -30.43
C ASN A 152 1.72 2.22 -28.92
N VAL A 153 1.66 0.96 -28.50
CA VAL A 153 1.63 0.54 -27.09
C VAL A 153 2.80 1.14 -26.28
N THR A 154 4.04 0.97 -26.75
CA THR A 154 5.22 1.56 -26.09
C THR A 154 5.27 3.10 -26.17
N GLY A 155 4.52 3.71 -27.08
CA GLY A 155 4.31 5.15 -27.13
C GLY A 155 3.39 5.65 -26.02
N VAL A 156 2.41 4.84 -25.59
CA VAL A 156 1.54 5.14 -24.45
C VAL A 156 2.35 5.17 -23.17
N TRP A 157 3.11 4.10 -22.93
CA TRP A 157 3.94 3.91 -21.75
C TRP A 157 5.37 4.33 -22.04
N ASN A 158 5.62 5.64 -21.92
CA ASN A 158 6.93 6.22 -22.17
C ASN A 158 8.04 5.64 -21.27
N SER A 159 9.29 6.05 -21.52
CA SER A 159 10.47 5.54 -20.81
C SER A 159 10.48 5.71 -19.28
N ASN A 160 9.56 6.48 -18.72
CA ASN A 160 9.43 6.61 -17.28
C ASN A 160 8.77 5.38 -16.65
N TYR A 161 7.96 4.64 -17.42
CA TYR A 161 7.41 3.35 -16.99
C TYR A 161 8.46 2.26 -17.19
N LYS A 162 8.65 1.44 -16.16
CA LYS A 162 9.56 0.29 -16.11
C LYS A 162 8.84 -1.04 -16.27
N GLY A 163 7.56 -1.07 -15.90
CA GLY A 163 6.66 -2.16 -16.25
C GLY A 163 5.21 -1.70 -16.11
N VAL A 164 4.37 -2.18 -17.02
CA VAL A 164 2.91 -2.00 -17.00
C VAL A 164 2.29 -3.34 -17.40
N TRP A 165 1.57 -3.95 -16.47
CA TRP A 165 0.92 -5.25 -16.65
C TRP A 165 -0.59 -5.09 -16.45
N HIS A 166 -1.35 -5.34 -17.50
CA HIS A 166 -2.82 -5.27 -17.50
C HIS A 166 -3.48 -6.53 -16.93
N LEU A 167 -2.74 -7.64 -16.81
CA LEU A 167 -3.18 -8.86 -16.11
C LEU A 167 -4.44 -9.53 -16.69
N LYS A 168 -4.67 -9.34 -18.00
CA LYS A 168 -5.78 -9.96 -18.74
C LYS A 168 -5.43 -11.31 -19.38
N GLU A 169 -4.16 -11.71 -19.34
CA GLU A 169 -3.68 -12.95 -19.93
C GLU A 169 -4.03 -14.18 -19.07
N ASP A 170 -4.15 -15.35 -19.72
CA ASP A 170 -4.40 -16.63 -19.03
C ASP A 170 -3.14 -17.08 -18.26
N PRO A 171 -3.17 -17.14 -16.90
CA PRO A 171 -2.00 -17.51 -16.11
C PRO A 171 -1.59 -18.97 -16.29
N SER A 172 -2.44 -19.83 -16.84
CA SER A 172 -2.09 -21.22 -17.19
C SER A 172 -1.49 -21.36 -18.60
N GLY A 173 -1.35 -20.24 -19.31
CA GLY A 173 -0.73 -20.16 -20.63
C GLY A 173 0.77 -20.46 -20.65
N GLY A 174 1.39 -20.30 -21.82
CA GLY A 174 2.83 -20.49 -21.97
C GLY A 174 3.61 -19.32 -21.37
N ALA A 175 4.50 -19.60 -20.42
CA ALA A 175 5.32 -18.58 -19.76
C ALA A 175 6.31 -17.87 -20.72
N PRO A 176 6.65 -16.59 -20.45
CA PRO A 176 6.00 -15.69 -19.49
C PRO A 176 4.58 -15.33 -19.96
N GLN A 177 3.61 -15.32 -19.04
CA GLN A 177 2.19 -15.16 -19.36
C GLN A 177 1.73 -13.71 -19.33
N MET A 178 2.18 -12.93 -18.34
CA MET A 178 1.68 -11.58 -18.12
C MET A 178 2.52 -10.58 -18.88
N ASP A 179 1.93 -9.94 -19.87
CA ASP A 179 2.66 -9.11 -20.82
C ASP A 179 2.97 -7.71 -20.27
N ASP A 180 4.20 -7.24 -20.51
CA ASP A 180 4.60 -5.86 -20.20
C ASP A 180 4.36 -4.96 -21.41
N SER A 181 3.52 -3.95 -21.25
CA SER A 181 3.19 -2.97 -22.30
C SER A 181 4.28 -1.92 -22.52
N THR A 182 5.34 -1.90 -21.72
CA THR A 182 6.47 -0.98 -21.92
C THR A 182 7.48 -1.51 -22.93
N SER A 183 8.38 -0.64 -23.41
CA SER A 183 9.49 -1.06 -24.28
C SER A 183 10.56 -1.91 -23.57
N ASN A 184 10.46 -2.08 -22.25
CA ASN A 184 11.44 -2.85 -21.47
C ASN A 184 11.23 -4.37 -21.63
N GLY A 185 9.99 -4.81 -21.92
CA GLY A 185 9.70 -6.23 -22.13
C GLY A 185 9.83 -7.05 -20.84
N ASN A 186 9.48 -6.45 -19.71
CA ASN A 186 9.52 -7.03 -18.38
C ASN A 186 8.34 -7.98 -18.12
N HIS A 187 8.02 -8.87 -19.07
CA HIS A 187 6.94 -9.86 -18.93
C HIS A 187 7.12 -10.69 -17.65
N MET A 188 6.01 -10.98 -16.95
CA MET A 188 6.01 -11.78 -15.72
C MET A 188 5.51 -13.19 -15.94
N THR A 189 5.94 -14.09 -15.06
CA THR A 189 5.57 -15.51 -15.04
C THR A 189 4.68 -15.77 -13.84
N SER A 190 3.54 -16.41 -14.06
CA SER A 190 2.68 -16.94 -12.99
C SER A 190 3.36 -18.10 -12.27
N SER A 191 3.09 -18.23 -10.99
CA SER A 191 3.61 -19.25 -10.08
C SER A 191 2.51 -19.70 -9.14
N GLY A 192 2.69 -20.85 -8.49
CA GLY A 192 1.64 -21.49 -7.69
C GLY A 192 0.81 -22.49 -8.50
N THR A 193 -0.42 -22.69 -8.06
CA THR A 193 -1.39 -23.61 -8.67
C THR A 193 -2.36 -22.95 -9.65
N MET A 194 -2.10 -21.69 -10.03
CA MET A 194 -2.85 -20.91 -11.02
C MET A 194 -3.27 -21.70 -12.27
N THR A 195 -4.54 -21.56 -12.59
CA THR A 195 -5.31 -22.13 -13.69
C THR A 195 -5.91 -21.01 -14.56
N SER A 196 -6.48 -21.35 -15.71
CA SER A 196 -7.23 -20.37 -16.52
C SER A 196 -8.44 -19.76 -15.79
N GLY A 197 -8.88 -20.35 -14.68
CA GLY A 197 -9.97 -19.83 -13.86
C GLY A 197 -9.59 -18.62 -13.01
N ASP A 198 -8.28 -18.43 -12.78
CA ASP A 198 -7.74 -17.36 -11.95
C ASP A 198 -7.58 -16.04 -12.73
N GLN A 199 -7.75 -16.09 -14.07
CA GLN A 199 -8.02 -14.90 -14.87
C GLN A 199 -9.50 -14.52 -14.70
N VAL A 200 -9.76 -13.44 -13.99
CA VAL A 200 -11.12 -12.98 -13.67
C VAL A 200 -11.39 -11.57 -14.21
N ALA A 201 -12.61 -11.07 -14.05
CA ALA A 201 -12.94 -9.71 -14.44
C ALA A 201 -12.33 -8.72 -13.45
N GLY A 202 -11.52 -7.79 -13.95
CA GLY A 202 -10.78 -6.82 -13.17
C GLY A 202 -11.54 -5.53 -12.88
N LYS A 203 -10.81 -4.59 -12.28
CA LYS A 203 -11.23 -3.19 -12.23
C LYS A 203 -11.25 -2.62 -13.65
N ILE A 204 -10.29 -3.01 -14.48
CA ILE A 204 -10.14 -2.62 -15.88
C ILE A 204 -9.94 -3.91 -16.70
N ASP A 205 -10.95 -4.25 -17.50
CA ASP A 205 -11.02 -5.51 -18.28
C ASP A 205 -10.79 -6.80 -17.48
N GLY A 206 -9.56 -7.32 -17.46
CA GLY A 206 -9.17 -8.60 -16.86
C GLY A 206 -8.17 -8.43 -15.71
N SER A 207 -8.14 -9.38 -14.78
CA SER A 207 -7.26 -9.35 -13.61
C SER A 207 -6.87 -10.78 -13.18
N LEU A 208 -6.06 -10.88 -12.12
CA LEU A 208 -5.71 -12.16 -11.49
C LEU A 208 -6.32 -12.27 -10.10
N ASP A 209 -7.00 -13.40 -9.83
CA ASP A 209 -7.42 -13.85 -8.51
C ASP A 209 -6.30 -14.72 -7.90
N LEU A 210 -5.83 -14.36 -6.71
CA LEU A 210 -4.74 -15.03 -6.01
C LEU A 210 -5.31 -15.69 -4.75
N ASP A 211 -5.00 -16.97 -4.55
CA ASP A 211 -5.65 -17.82 -3.55
C ASP A 211 -5.14 -17.69 -2.11
N GLY A 212 -4.24 -16.74 -1.84
CA GLY A 212 -3.62 -16.54 -0.52
C GLY A 212 -2.75 -17.70 -0.04
N THR A 213 -2.44 -18.69 -0.90
CA THR A 213 -1.77 -19.94 -0.53
C THR A 213 -0.46 -20.15 -1.28
N ASP A 214 -0.47 -20.06 -2.61
CA ASP A 214 0.76 -20.20 -3.41
C ASP A 214 0.79 -19.40 -4.71
N ASP A 215 -0.29 -18.69 -5.03
CA ASP A 215 -0.42 -17.94 -6.28
C ASP A 215 0.25 -16.56 -6.24
N TYR A 216 1.09 -16.30 -7.24
CA TYR A 216 1.74 -15.00 -7.45
C TYR A 216 2.27 -14.89 -8.88
N ILE A 217 2.62 -13.66 -9.29
CA ILE A 217 3.39 -13.42 -10.52
C ILE A 217 4.76 -12.87 -10.18
N SER A 218 5.76 -13.26 -10.96
CA SER A 218 7.13 -12.83 -10.72
C SER A 218 7.91 -12.56 -11.99
N ARG A 219 8.91 -11.71 -11.84
CA ARG A 219 9.99 -11.56 -12.79
C ARG A 219 11.31 -11.81 -12.07
N SER A 220 12.09 -12.76 -12.59
CA SER A 220 13.46 -12.99 -12.13
C SER A 220 14.27 -11.69 -12.19
N TYR A 221 15.33 -11.64 -11.38
CA TYR A 221 16.21 -10.47 -11.24
C TYR A 221 16.44 -9.71 -12.56
N ASP A 222 16.17 -8.40 -12.49
CA ASP A 222 16.51 -7.42 -13.52
C ASP A 222 17.02 -6.11 -12.89
N THR A 223 17.97 -5.48 -13.57
CA THR A 223 18.46 -4.14 -13.26
C THR A 223 17.43 -3.03 -13.50
N ASP A 224 16.36 -3.28 -14.25
CA ASP A 224 15.37 -2.26 -14.62
C ASP A 224 14.64 -1.61 -13.43
N PHE A 225 14.49 -2.33 -12.32
CA PHE A 225 13.93 -1.79 -11.07
C PHE A 225 15.00 -1.57 -9.97
N ASN A 226 16.28 -1.47 -10.35
CA ASN A 226 17.34 -0.99 -9.45
C ASN A 226 17.39 0.53 -9.52
N PHE A 227 16.67 1.19 -8.61
CA PHE A 227 16.55 2.64 -8.62
C PHE A 227 17.71 3.35 -7.91
N GLY A 228 18.53 2.67 -7.11
CA GLY A 228 19.60 3.30 -6.33
C GLY A 228 19.05 4.41 -5.45
N THR A 229 19.66 5.60 -5.52
CA THR A 229 19.16 6.83 -4.88
C THR A 229 18.07 7.54 -5.69
N GLY A 230 17.70 7.01 -6.85
CA GLY A 230 16.65 7.54 -7.71
C GLY A 230 15.27 7.43 -7.07
N SER A 231 14.32 8.16 -7.66
CA SER A 231 12.90 8.05 -7.34
C SER A 231 12.25 6.89 -8.06
N PHE A 232 11.17 6.35 -7.49
CA PHE A 232 10.27 5.45 -8.19
C PHE A 232 8.84 5.56 -7.66
N THR A 233 7.91 4.95 -8.39
CA THR A 233 6.52 4.79 -7.96
C THR A 233 6.05 3.40 -8.38
N THR A 234 5.46 2.66 -7.44
CA THR A 234 4.71 1.44 -7.69
C THR A 234 3.23 1.68 -7.41
N SER A 235 2.34 1.12 -8.23
CA SER A 235 0.90 1.31 -8.11
C SER A 235 0.15 0.15 -8.74
N GLY A 236 -1.08 -0.06 -8.28
CA GLY A 236 -2.00 -1.02 -8.88
C GLY A 236 -3.37 -0.94 -8.21
N TRP A 237 -4.29 -1.76 -8.70
CA TRP A 237 -5.57 -2.02 -8.06
C TRP A 237 -5.50 -3.34 -7.32
N PHE A 238 -6.13 -3.38 -6.14
CA PHE A 238 -6.31 -4.60 -5.38
C PHE A 238 -7.72 -4.66 -4.80
N LYS A 239 -8.18 -5.88 -4.56
CA LYS A 239 -9.41 -6.20 -3.85
C LYS A 239 -9.17 -7.48 -3.07
N THR A 240 -9.11 -7.39 -1.75
CA THR A 240 -8.89 -8.60 -0.93
C THR A 240 -10.11 -9.52 -1.00
N ALA A 241 -9.92 -10.82 -0.73
CA ALA A 241 -11.03 -11.76 -0.57
C ALA A 241 -11.96 -11.40 0.63
N GLY A 242 -11.49 -10.50 1.50
CA GLY A 242 -12.29 -9.74 2.46
C GLY A 242 -12.30 -10.28 3.87
N SER A 243 -12.14 -9.36 4.82
CA SER A 243 -12.63 -9.46 6.19
C SER A 243 -13.14 -8.08 6.62
N PRO A 244 -14.46 -7.79 6.51
CA PRO A 244 -14.97 -6.42 6.55
C PRO A 244 -14.57 -5.68 7.83
N GLY A 245 -13.56 -4.82 7.70
CA GLY A 245 -12.99 -3.99 8.75
C GLY A 245 -11.88 -4.72 9.50
N GLY A 246 -10.65 -4.24 9.38
CA GLY A 246 -9.43 -4.84 9.93
C GLY A 246 -9.28 -4.87 11.47
N GLY A 247 -10.40 -4.94 12.20
CA GLY A 247 -10.44 -5.60 13.50
C GLY A 247 -10.52 -7.12 13.31
N ALA A 248 -10.32 -7.89 14.38
CA ALA A 248 -10.55 -9.33 14.32
C ALA A 248 -11.94 -9.61 13.75
N THR A 249 -12.01 -10.37 12.65
CA THR A 249 -13.28 -10.74 12.04
C THR A 249 -13.98 -11.71 12.97
N SER A 250 -15.15 -11.30 13.45
CA SER A 250 -15.97 -12.07 14.38
C SER A 250 -17.12 -12.75 13.64
N THR A 251 -17.22 -14.08 13.76
CA THR A 251 -18.39 -14.84 13.30
C THR A 251 -19.09 -15.50 14.48
N ASP A 252 -20.38 -15.21 14.64
CA ASP A 252 -21.28 -15.87 15.59
C ASP A 252 -22.22 -16.84 14.87
N VAL A 253 -22.03 -18.15 15.08
CA VAL A 253 -22.82 -19.21 14.43
C VAL A 253 -23.55 -20.05 15.47
N SER A 254 -24.87 -20.15 15.35
CA SER A 254 -25.69 -21.05 16.18
C SER A 254 -25.91 -22.41 15.51
N VAL A 255 -26.14 -23.46 16.30
CA VAL A 255 -26.63 -24.75 15.78
C VAL A 255 -27.98 -24.58 15.07
N THR A 256 -28.18 -25.26 13.93
CA THR A 256 -29.34 -24.99 13.04
C THR A 256 -30.32 -26.14 12.87
N ALA A 257 -29.94 -27.35 13.31
CA ALA A 257 -30.78 -28.53 13.21
C ALA A 257 -30.54 -29.48 14.38
N SER A 258 -31.51 -30.36 14.65
CA SER A 258 -31.37 -31.44 15.64
C SER A 258 -30.20 -32.38 15.35
N SER A 259 -29.78 -32.50 14.10
CA SER A 259 -28.63 -33.30 13.71
C SER A 259 -27.29 -32.59 13.88
N ASP A 260 -27.30 -31.32 14.33
CA ASP A 260 -26.11 -30.53 14.56
C ASP A 260 -25.71 -30.51 16.04
N ASP A 261 -26.54 -30.98 16.97
CA ASP A 261 -26.12 -31.17 18.36
C ASP A 261 -26.69 -32.43 19.00
N GLY A 262 -25.99 -32.92 20.01
CA GLY A 262 -26.39 -34.12 20.72
C GLY A 262 -25.44 -34.53 21.81
N HIS A 263 -25.85 -35.54 22.58
CA HIS A 263 -24.99 -36.16 23.57
C HIS A 263 -25.04 -37.68 23.50
N GLU A 264 -23.96 -38.32 23.92
CA GLU A 264 -23.75 -39.76 23.85
C GLU A 264 -23.36 -40.32 25.22
N SER A 265 -24.08 -41.36 25.65
CA SER A 265 -23.84 -42.07 26.90
C SER A 265 -22.53 -42.85 26.89
N PRO A 266 -21.95 -43.18 28.07
CA PRO A 266 -20.83 -44.12 28.14
C PRO A 266 -21.11 -45.48 27.49
N ALA A 267 -22.39 -45.86 27.34
CA ALA A 267 -22.82 -47.08 26.68
C ALA A 267 -23.01 -46.92 25.15
N GLY A 268 -22.67 -45.76 24.58
CA GLY A 268 -22.74 -45.48 23.14
C GLY A 268 -24.10 -45.06 22.61
N SER A 269 -25.14 -44.95 23.45
CA SER A 269 -26.44 -44.42 23.02
C SER A 269 -26.36 -42.91 22.75
N VAL A 270 -26.69 -42.50 21.53
CA VAL A 270 -26.72 -41.09 21.09
C VAL A 270 -28.15 -40.54 21.13
N ASN A 271 -28.32 -39.32 21.62
CA ASN A 271 -29.59 -38.61 21.61
C ASN A 271 -29.42 -37.20 21.01
N LEU A 272 -30.27 -36.89 20.03
CA LEU A 272 -30.26 -35.67 19.21
C LEU A 272 -31.53 -34.83 19.42
N SER A 273 -32.37 -35.14 20.41
CA SER A 273 -33.70 -34.50 20.57
C SER A 273 -34.18 -34.48 22.01
N TYR A 274 -33.29 -34.26 22.98
CA TYR A 274 -33.60 -34.40 24.40
C TYR A 274 -34.02 -33.10 25.10
N TYR A 275 -33.99 -31.98 24.37
CA TYR A 275 -34.17 -30.61 24.86
C TYR A 275 -33.00 -30.11 25.72
N ARG A 276 -31.89 -30.86 25.77
CA ARG A 276 -30.68 -30.55 26.54
C ARG A 276 -29.44 -31.36 26.12
N LEU A 277 -28.28 -30.80 26.44
CA LEU A 277 -26.96 -31.42 26.38
C LEU A 277 -26.38 -31.56 27.79
N ASP A 278 -26.00 -32.79 28.17
CA ASP A 278 -25.50 -33.09 29.52
C ASP A 278 -23.96 -33.03 29.58
N VAL A 279 -23.41 -31.82 29.47
CA VAL A 279 -21.96 -31.54 29.45
C VAL A 279 -21.27 -32.07 30.71
N GLY A 280 -20.15 -32.79 30.51
CA GLY A 280 -19.33 -33.41 31.54
C GLY A 280 -19.80 -34.81 31.98
N ALA A 281 -21.09 -35.11 31.89
CA ALA A 281 -21.62 -36.45 32.20
C ALA A 281 -21.67 -37.37 30.97
N TYR A 282 -21.72 -36.79 29.77
CA TYR A 282 -21.85 -37.45 28.48
C TYR A 282 -20.82 -36.86 27.50
N HIS A 283 -20.51 -37.57 26.42
CA HIS A 283 -19.85 -36.92 25.30
C HIS A 283 -20.87 -35.99 24.64
N VAL A 284 -20.51 -34.74 24.37
CA VAL A 284 -21.39 -33.77 23.70
C VAL A 284 -20.75 -33.35 22.41
N GLY A 285 -21.54 -33.29 21.34
CA GLY A 285 -21.14 -32.77 20.05
C GLY A 285 -22.04 -31.61 19.64
N THR A 286 -21.44 -30.53 19.13
CA THR A 286 -22.15 -29.35 18.59
C THR A 286 -21.47 -28.92 17.29
N ARG A 287 -22.23 -28.86 16.20
CA ARG A 287 -21.78 -28.62 14.84
C ARG A 287 -22.33 -27.29 14.34
N PHE A 288 -21.44 -26.44 13.87
CA PHE A 288 -21.68 -25.09 13.42
C PHE A 288 -21.43 -25.01 11.91
N LEU A 289 -22.42 -24.49 11.17
CA LEU A 289 -22.41 -24.41 9.71
C LEU A 289 -22.08 -23.00 9.23
N ASN A 290 -21.38 -22.87 8.10
CA ASN A 290 -21.04 -21.58 7.50
C ASN A 290 -20.21 -20.69 8.44
N VAL A 291 -19.21 -21.27 9.11
CA VAL A 291 -18.26 -20.54 9.95
C VAL A 291 -17.24 -19.76 9.09
N ASN A 292 -16.88 -20.31 7.93
CA ASN A 292 -16.12 -19.66 6.85
C ASN A 292 -14.85 -18.90 7.29
N ILE A 293 -13.94 -19.59 7.97
CA ILE A 293 -12.62 -19.03 8.32
C ILE A 293 -11.67 -19.28 7.14
N PRO A 294 -10.96 -18.24 6.63
CA PRO A 294 -10.03 -18.40 5.52
C PRO A 294 -8.78 -19.21 5.92
N ALA A 295 -8.04 -19.68 4.92
CA ALA A 295 -6.72 -20.28 5.14
C ALA A 295 -5.77 -19.24 5.77
N ASN A 296 -4.77 -19.70 6.52
CA ASN A 296 -3.73 -18.86 7.13
C ASN A 296 -4.25 -17.81 8.15
N ALA A 297 -5.53 -17.90 8.55
CA ALA A 297 -6.09 -17.04 9.58
C ALA A 297 -5.45 -17.36 10.95
N THR A 298 -5.14 -16.30 11.70
CA THR A 298 -4.76 -16.43 13.12
C THR A 298 -5.99 -16.23 13.98
N ILE A 299 -6.40 -17.26 14.72
CA ILE A 299 -7.53 -17.19 15.65
C ILE A 299 -7.11 -16.42 16.90
N THR A 300 -7.71 -15.25 17.11
CA THR A 300 -7.39 -14.37 18.23
C THR A 300 -8.20 -14.69 19.48
N ASN A 301 -9.41 -15.23 19.30
CA ASN A 301 -10.31 -15.61 20.39
C ASN A 301 -11.39 -16.56 19.85
N ALA A 302 -11.77 -17.60 20.60
CA ALA A 302 -12.94 -18.40 20.25
C ALA A 302 -13.60 -19.01 21.49
N TYR A 303 -14.93 -19.11 21.50
CA TYR A 303 -15.65 -19.79 22.59
C TYR A 303 -17.04 -20.25 22.16
N VAL A 304 -17.57 -21.26 22.85
CA VAL A 304 -18.97 -21.69 22.69
C VAL A 304 -19.81 -21.11 23.82
N THR A 305 -20.89 -20.43 23.46
CA THR A 305 -21.93 -19.94 24.39
C THR A 305 -22.99 -21.01 24.59
N TYR A 306 -23.25 -21.36 25.85
CA TYR A 306 -24.28 -22.30 26.26
C TYR A 306 -25.38 -21.61 27.08
N TYR A 307 -26.65 -21.87 26.76
CA TYR A 307 -27.77 -21.54 27.64
C TYR A 307 -27.98 -22.63 28.68
N ALA A 308 -28.10 -22.26 29.96
CA ALA A 308 -28.32 -23.21 31.03
C ALA A 308 -29.79 -23.66 31.10
N LYS A 309 -30.05 -24.94 30.80
CA LYS A 309 -31.38 -25.56 30.86
C LYS A 309 -31.88 -25.73 32.29
N SER A 310 -30.99 -25.99 33.23
CA SER A 310 -31.28 -26.11 34.66
C SER A 310 -30.13 -25.57 35.50
N GLY A 311 -30.46 -25.15 36.72
CA GLY A 311 -29.46 -24.64 37.67
C GLY A 311 -28.70 -25.81 38.32
N SER A 312 -27.38 -25.72 38.38
CA SER A 312 -26.53 -26.73 39.03
C SER A 312 -25.28 -26.09 39.60
N SER A 313 -24.97 -26.44 40.86
CA SER A 313 -23.75 -26.03 41.57
C SER A 313 -22.76 -27.19 41.78
N THR A 314 -23.04 -28.37 41.21
CA THR A 314 -22.16 -29.54 41.36
C THR A 314 -20.83 -29.25 40.68
N ALA A 315 -19.68 -29.50 41.30
CA ALA A 315 -18.39 -29.37 40.62
C ALA A 315 -18.41 -30.20 39.32
N THR A 316 -17.98 -29.63 38.20
CA THR A 316 -18.03 -30.28 36.89
C THR A 316 -16.75 -29.98 36.14
N SER A 317 -16.24 -30.98 35.43
CA SER A 317 -15.03 -30.90 34.62
C SER A 317 -15.20 -31.70 33.34
N THR A 318 -14.66 -31.20 32.23
CA THR A 318 -14.58 -31.88 30.92
C THR A 318 -13.38 -31.33 30.16
N THR A 319 -13.14 -31.85 28.96
CA THR A 319 -12.14 -31.36 28.01
C THR A 319 -12.84 -31.09 26.69
N ILE A 320 -12.51 -29.96 26.06
CA ILE A 320 -13.05 -29.51 24.77
C ILE A 320 -12.03 -29.80 23.66
N TYR A 321 -12.53 -30.30 22.55
CA TYR A 321 -11.83 -30.56 21.29
C TYR A 321 -12.66 -30.03 20.12
N ALA A 322 -12.08 -30.00 18.92
CA ALA A 322 -12.85 -29.98 17.69
C ALA A 322 -12.71 -31.34 16.97
N GLU A 323 -13.64 -31.64 16.08
CA GLU A 323 -13.48 -32.72 15.11
C GLU A 323 -12.42 -32.30 14.10
N ASP A 324 -11.39 -33.13 13.92
CA ASP A 324 -10.33 -32.91 12.92
C ASP A 324 -10.89 -33.17 11.51
N SER A 325 -11.60 -32.16 10.98
CA SER A 325 -12.22 -32.15 9.65
C SER A 325 -12.65 -30.74 9.26
N ALA A 326 -12.40 -30.34 8.01
CA ALA A 326 -12.94 -29.09 7.45
C ALA A 326 -14.45 -29.15 7.13
N THR A 327 -15.04 -30.36 7.06
CA THR A 327 -16.45 -30.59 6.70
C THR A 327 -17.07 -31.69 7.56
N PRO A 328 -17.14 -31.51 8.89
CA PRO A 328 -17.70 -32.50 9.80
C PRO A 328 -19.11 -32.94 9.36
N ALA A 329 -19.34 -34.25 9.34
CA ALA A 329 -20.63 -34.83 8.96
C ALA A 329 -21.66 -34.67 10.08
N THR A 330 -22.95 -34.61 9.74
CA THR A 330 -24.05 -34.52 10.71
C THR A 330 -24.02 -35.66 11.74
N TYR A 331 -24.57 -35.41 12.92
CA TYR A 331 -24.74 -36.44 13.94
C TYR A 331 -25.91 -37.36 13.59
N THR A 332 -25.76 -38.64 13.96
CA THR A 332 -26.78 -39.67 13.78
C THR A 332 -27.03 -40.43 15.08
N THR A 333 -28.13 -41.17 15.16
CA THR A 333 -28.45 -42.03 16.32
C THR A 333 -27.67 -43.35 16.33
N ALA A 334 -26.72 -43.54 15.40
CA ALA A 334 -25.83 -44.69 15.42
C ALA A 334 -24.99 -44.72 16.71
N SER A 335 -24.75 -45.91 17.24
CA SER A 335 -23.97 -46.03 18.48
C SER A 335 -22.55 -45.51 18.31
N TYR A 336 -22.07 -44.79 19.32
CA TYR A 336 -20.71 -44.20 19.36
C TYR A 336 -20.43 -43.10 18.32
N ASN A 337 -21.46 -42.49 17.72
CA ASN A 337 -21.28 -41.51 16.64
C ASN A 337 -20.56 -40.21 17.05
N ILE A 338 -20.59 -39.82 18.33
CA ILE A 338 -19.92 -38.62 18.84
C ILE A 338 -18.54 -38.99 19.38
N SER A 339 -18.45 -40.02 20.22
CA SER A 339 -17.18 -40.41 20.86
C SER A 339 -16.15 -40.98 19.89
N SER A 340 -16.58 -41.49 18.73
CA SER A 340 -15.68 -42.02 17.69
C SER A 340 -15.17 -40.97 16.71
N ARG A 341 -15.58 -39.70 16.82
CA ARG A 341 -15.09 -38.63 15.94
C ARG A 341 -13.59 -38.43 16.18
N THR A 342 -12.83 -38.28 15.09
CA THR A 342 -11.41 -37.92 15.18
C THR A 342 -11.31 -36.52 15.77
N LYS A 343 -10.53 -36.36 16.82
CA LYS A 343 -10.36 -35.09 17.54
C LYS A 343 -9.06 -34.42 17.13
N THR A 344 -9.04 -33.10 17.21
CA THR A 344 -7.81 -32.31 17.25
C THR A 344 -6.85 -32.80 18.34
N SER A 345 -5.56 -32.60 18.10
CA SER A 345 -4.50 -32.86 19.07
C SER A 345 -4.52 -31.83 20.20
N ALA A 346 -4.81 -30.58 19.87
CA ALA A 346 -5.10 -29.48 20.77
C ALA A 346 -6.42 -29.73 21.49
N SER A 347 -6.45 -29.33 22.77
CA SER A 347 -7.61 -29.51 23.62
C SER A 347 -7.57 -28.52 24.79
N VAL A 348 -8.75 -28.16 25.28
CA VAL A 348 -8.90 -27.16 26.36
C VAL A 348 -9.64 -27.79 27.54
N PRO A 349 -9.01 -27.91 28.72
CA PRO A 349 -9.70 -28.31 29.94
C PRO A 349 -10.75 -27.27 30.35
N TRP A 350 -11.96 -27.72 30.68
CA TRP A 350 -13.04 -26.85 31.11
C TRP A 350 -13.64 -27.31 32.44
N SER A 351 -13.67 -26.40 33.42
CA SER A 351 -14.33 -26.60 34.72
C SER A 351 -15.46 -25.59 34.89
N PRO A 352 -16.66 -25.82 34.33
CA PRO A 352 -17.74 -24.84 34.40
C PRO A 352 -18.16 -24.53 35.82
N GLY A 353 -18.28 -23.24 36.13
CA GLY A 353 -18.80 -22.71 37.38
C GLY A 353 -20.27 -23.05 37.62
N THR A 354 -20.89 -22.43 38.63
CA THR A 354 -22.31 -22.66 38.94
C THR A 354 -23.20 -22.08 37.84
N TRP A 355 -24.15 -22.87 37.35
CA TRP A 355 -25.13 -22.44 36.36
C TRP A 355 -26.46 -22.09 37.00
N VAL A 356 -27.08 -21.03 36.50
CA VAL A 356 -28.42 -20.56 36.84
C VAL A 356 -29.29 -20.71 35.60
N THR A 357 -30.48 -21.28 35.77
CA THR A 357 -31.41 -21.52 34.64
C THR A 357 -31.72 -20.24 33.89
N GLY A 358 -31.64 -20.30 32.56
CA GLY A 358 -31.94 -19.18 31.66
C GLY A 358 -30.79 -18.20 31.43
N ASN A 359 -29.64 -18.37 32.10
CA ASN A 359 -28.44 -17.57 31.84
C ASN A 359 -27.55 -18.23 30.78
N THR A 360 -26.71 -17.42 30.15
CA THR A 360 -25.64 -17.85 29.23
C THR A 360 -24.31 -18.01 29.95
N TYR A 361 -23.50 -18.95 29.46
CA TYR A 361 -22.16 -19.23 29.94
C TYR A 361 -21.25 -19.57 28.76
N ASN A 362 -20.10 -18.91 28.68
CA ASN A 362 -19.10 -19.20 27.67
C ASN A 362 -18.20 -20.34 28.14
N SER A 363 -17.71 -21.14 27.20
CA SER A 363 -16.54 -21.99 27.43
C SER A 363 -15.31 -21.12 27.74
N PRO A 364 -14.19 -21.72 28.18
CA PRO A 364 -12.89 -21.06 28.11
C PRO A 364 -12.55 -20.75 26.65
N ASP A 365 -11.51 -19.94 26.44
CA ASP A 365 -10.98 -19.71 25.10
C ASP A 365 -10.52 -21.03 24.46
N ILE A 366 -11.06 -21.32 23.29
CA ILE A 366 -10.77 -22.50 22.47
C ILE A 366 -10.02 -22.14 21.19
N SER A 367 -9.45 -20.94 21.08
CA SER A 367 -8.62 -20.46 19.96
C SER A 367 -7.64 -21.51 19.45
N SER A 368 -6.84 -22.12 20.36
CA SER A 368 -5.89 -23.18 20.01
C SER A 368 -6.47 -24.41 19.30
N VAL A 369 -7.71 -24.77 19.61
CA VAL A 369 -8.41 -25.91 18.99
C VAL A 369 -8.90 -25.55 17.59
N ILE A 370 -9.36 -24.31 17.40
CA ILE A 370 -9.78 -23.80 16.09
C ILE A 370 -8.55 -23.55 15.20
N GLN A 371 -7.47 -23.02 15.76
CA GLN A 371 -6.21 -22.76 15.05
C GLN A 371 -5.66 -24.04 14.43
N GLU A 372 -5.65 -25.17 15.14
CA GLU A 372 -5.20 -26.45 14.56
C GLU A 372 -5.99 -26.84 13.30
N LEU A 373 -7.30 -26.55 13.25
CA LEU A 373 -8.08 -26.80 12.04
C LEU A 373 -7.66 -25.86 10.89
N VAL A 374 -7.45 -24.58 11.18
CA VAL A 374 -7.01 -23.59 10.18
C VAL A 374 -5.62 -23.94 9.64
N ASP A 375 -4.71 -24.37 10.50
CA ASP A 375 -3.35 -24.77 10.11
C ASP A 375 -3.33 -26.06 9.28
N THR A 376 -4.35 -26.92 9.45
CA THR A 376 -4.41 -28.23 8.79
C THR A 376 -5.14 -28.19 7.44
N TYR A 377 -6.10 -27.27 7.27
CA TYR A 377 -7.00 -27.23 6.11
C TYR A 377 -6.96 -25.86 5.43
N SER A 378 -7.03 -25.84 4.09
CA SER A 378 -7.06 -24.63 3.24
C SER A 378 -8.42 -23.91 3.32
N GLY A 379 -8.78 -23.44 4.53
CA GLY A 379 -10.07 -22.84 4.88
C GLY A 379 -11.01 -23.80 5.63
N VAL A 380 -11.77 -23.27 6.59
CA VAL A 380 -12.68 -24.02 7.47
C VAL A 380 -14.11 -23.48 7.34
N THR A 381 -14.97 -24.24 6.65
CA THR A 381 -16.37 -23.82 6.40
C THR A 381 -17.34 -24.26 7.49
N ASN A 382 -17.06 -25.37 8.18
CA ASN A 382 -17.91 -25.91 9.24
C ASN A 382 -17.06 -26.45 10.37
N ILE A 383 -17.53 -26.31 11.61
CA ILE A 383 -16.77 -26.71 12.80
C ILE A 383 -17.64 -27.58 13.69
N SER A 384 -17.07 -28.64 14.24
CA SER A 384 -17.75 -29.51 15.19
C SER A 384 -16.96 -29.52 16.49
N ILE A 385 -17.56 -29.00 17.56
CA ILE A 385 -16.96 -28.94 18.90
C ILE A 385 -17.43 -30.15 19.69
N LEU A 386 -16.47 -30.81 20.33
CA LEU A 386 -16.66 -32.05 21.06
C LEU A 386 -16.25 -31.84 22.52
N THR A 387 -17.06 -32.32 23.46
CA THR A 387 -16.66 -32.41 24.87
C THR A 387 -16.70 -33.85 25.33
N ASP A 388 -15.73 -34.23 26.16
CA ASP A 388 -15.63 -35.58 26.70
C ASP A 388 -16.37 -35.77 28.02
N ILE A 389 -16.61 -37.04 28.37
CA ILE A 389 -17.04 -37.40 29.72
C ILE A 389 -15.92 -37.04 30.70
N GLY A 390 -16.26 -36.27 31.73
CA GLY A 390 -15.38 -35.96 32.84
C GLY A 390 -16.07 -36.22 34.17
N THR A 391 -16.30 -35.18 34.96
CA THR A 391 -16.98 -35.29 36.26
C THR A 391 -18.12 -34.29 36.37
N GLY A 392 -19.12 -34.60 37.19
CA GLY A 392 -20.26 -33.73 37.39
C GLY A 392 -21.19 -33.67 36.18
N LYS A 393 -22.02 -32.62 36.12
CA LYS A 393 -23.01 -32.42 35.07
C LYS A 393 -23.44 -30.95 34.98
N ARG A 394 -23.46 -30.43 33.76
CA ARG A 394 -24.15 -29.19 33.37
C ARG A 394 -25.17 -29.50 32.30
N GLU A 395 -26.39 -28.99 32.46
CA GLU A 395 -27.45 -29.15 31.47
C GLU A 395 -27.50 -27.90 30.61
N ALA A 396 -26.92 -27.96 29.42
CA ALA A 396 -27.07 -26.93 28.40
C ALA A 396 -28.34 -27.18 27.59
N VAL A 397 -28.87 -26.15 26.97
CA VAL A 397 -29.97 -26.24 26.01
C VAL A 397 -29.43 -26.83 24.69
N ASP A 398 -30.22 -27.70 24.04
CA ASP A 398 -29.97 -28.17 22.66
C ASP A 398 -30.85 -27.40 21.67
N TYR A 399 -30.64 -27.60 20.36
CA TYR A 399 -31.43 -26.98 19.29
C TYR A 399 -32.94 -27.22 19.42
N ASN A 400 -33.34 -28.39 19.90
CA ASN A 400 -34.75 -28.81 19.93
C ASN A 400 -35.58 -28.08 20.98
N ASN A 401 -34.96 -27.33 21.88
CA ASN A 401 -35.65 -26.63 22.94
C ASN A 401 -36.46 -25.44 22.39
N PRO A 402 -37.75 -25.31 22.74
CA PRO A 402 -38.59 -24.23 22.23
C PRO A 402 -38.40 -22.90 22.96
N ASP A 403 -37.82 -22.92 24.16
CA ASP A 403 -37.81 -21.76 25.08
C ASP A 403 -36.52 -20.94 24.97
N TYR A 404 -35.42 -21.57 24.57
CA TYR A 404 -34.08 -20.97 24.53
C TYR A 404 -33.30 -21.51 23.32
N PRO A 405 -32.38 -20.72 22.75
CA PRO A 405 -31.57 -21.18 21.63
C PRO A 405 -30.54 -22.23 22.07
N GLY A 406 -30.16 -23.10 21.15
CA GLY A 406 -29.06 -24.04 21.32
C GLY A 406 -27.69 -23.33 21.39
N PRO A 407 -26.59 -24.11 21.45
CA PRO A 407 -25.25 -23.55 21.55
C PRO A 407 -24.89 -22.67 20.35
N ALA A 408 -24.05 -21.66 20.59
CA ALA A 408 -23.50 -20.77 19.57
C ALA A 408 -21.99 -20.68 19.69
N LEU A 409 -21.28 -20.78 18.57
CA LEU A 409 -19.84 -20.60 18.46
C LEU A 409 -19.53 -19.15 18.07
N HIS A 410 -18.61 -18.55 18.81
CA HIS A 410 -17.99 -17.28 18.49
C HIS A 410 -16.53 -17.54 18.09
N VAL A 411 -16.08 -16.98 16.97
CA VAL A 411 -14.68 -17.02 16.53
C VAL A 411 -14.28 -15.63 16.07
N GLU A 412 -13.17 -15.13 16.60
CA GLU A 412 -12.45 -13.95 16.15
C GLU A 412 -11.14 -14.39 15.48
N TYR A 413 -10.82 -13.86 14.30
CA TYR A 413 -9.56 -14.14 13.61
C TYR A 413 -9.02 -12.93 12.84
N SER A 414 -7.71 -12.92 12.59
CA SER A 414 -7.07 -12.01 11.64
C SER A 414 -6.57 -12.79 10.42
N THR A 415 -6.62 -12.20 9.24
CA THR A 415 -5.87 -12.69 8.07
C THR A 415 -4.37 -12.43 8.33
N GLY A 416 -3.47 -13.21 7.75
CA GLY A 416 -2.02 -12.98 7.91
C GLY A 416 -1.58 -11.68 7.21
N THR A 417 -0.28 -11.36 7.27
CA THR A 417 0.29 -10.29 6.42
C THR A 417 0.20 -10.71 4.96
N GLN A 418 -0.38 -9.85 4.11
CA GLN A 418 -0.62 -10.13 2.69
C GLN A 418 0.24 -9.20 1.82
N PHE A 419 1.14 -9.76 1.01
CA PHE A 419 2.09 -8.96 0.23
C PHE A 419 1.59 -8.67 -1.18
N VAL A 420 1.42 -7.40 -1.51
CA VAL A 420 0.93 -6.96 -2.82
C VAL A 420 2.08 -6.86 -3.81
N THR A 421 3.19 -6.24 -3.41
CA THR A 421 4.40 -6.10 -4.23
C THR A 421 5.61 -6.35 -3.35
N SER A 422 6.53 -7.20 -3.77
CA SER A 422 7.80 -7.40 -3.08
C SER A 422 8.95 -7.38 -4.07
N ARG A 423 10.04 -6.70 -3.68
CA ARG A 423 11.34 -6.86 -4.30
C ARG A 423 12.38 -6.72 -3.21
N TYR A 424 12.73 -7.81 -2.56
CA TYR A 424 13.64 -7.81 -1.43
C TYR A 424 14.54 -9.05 -1.40
N ASP A 425 15.81 -8.82 -1.08
CA ASP A 425 16.83 -9.84 -0.80
C ASP A 425 17.70 -9.27 0.33
N ASP A 426 18.81 -8.58 0.02
CA ASP A 426 19.64 -7.85 1.00
C ASP A 426 19.27 -6.35 1.15
N GLN A 427 18.27 -5.88 0.42
CA GLN A 427 17.82 -4.47 0.37
C GLN A 427 16.66 -4.41 -0.63
N GLY A 428 15.68 -3.55 -0.47
CA GLY A 428 14.52 -3.53 -1.36
C GLY A 428 13.36 -2.67 -0.93
N PHE A 429 12.19 -3.01 -1.45
CA PHE A 429 10.94 -2.37 -1.07
C PHE A 429 9.80 -3.38 -1.10
N LYS A 430 8.80 -3.16 -0.25
CA LYS A 430 7.57 -3.96 -0.22
C LYS A 430 6.35 -3.08 0.00
N THR A 431 5.21 -3.53 -0.52
CA THR A 431 3.89 -3.04 -0.16
C THR A 431 3.04 -4.22 0.31
N TRP A 432 2.40 -4.11 1.46
CA TRP A 432 1.64 -5.20 2.06
C TRP A 432 0.45 -4.68 2.87
N LEU A 433 -0.53 -5.56 3.11
CA LEU A 433 -1.53 -5.36 4.16
C LEU A 433 -1.08 -6.10 5.42
N LYS A 434 -1.18 -5.44 6.57
CA LYS A 434 -1.08 -6.12 7.86
C LYS A 434 -2.29 -7.03 8.06
N GLY A 435 -2.20 -7.98 8.99
CA GLY A 435 -3.35 -8.81 9.35
C GLY A 435 -4.52 -8.04 9.97
N SER A 436 -4.26 -6.81 10.42
CA SER A 436 -5.25 -5.81 10.84
C SER A 436 -5.74 -4.92 9.69
N GLY A 437 -5.39 -5.23 8.44
CA GLY A 437 -5.93 -4.58 7.24
C GLY A 437 -5.34 -3.22 6.90
N GLU A 438 -4.45 -2.62 7.70
CA GLU A 438 -3.72 -1.41 7.29
C GLU A 438 -2.76 -1.72 6.14
N PHE A 439 -2.69 -0.82 5.16
CA PHE A 439 -1.77 -0.90 4.03
C PHE A 439 -0.45 -0.21 4.37
N VAL A 440 0.66 -0.85 4.03
CA VAL A 440 2.01 -0.41 4.40
C VAL A 440 2.90 -0.32 3.17
N PHE A 441 3.79 0.66 3.16
CA PHE A 441 4.91 0.74 2.23
C PHE A 441 6.22 0.84 3.02
N GLY A 442 7.14 -0.08 2.78
CA GLY A 442 8.44 -0.13 3.44
C GLY A 442 9.58 -0.17 2.44
N ILE A 443 10.68 0.48 2.81
CA ILE A 443 11.97 0.42 2.11
C ILE A 443 13.02 0.01 3.12
N ASP A 444 13.92 -0.85 2.68
CA ASP A 444 14.94 -1.49 3.49
C ASP A 444 16.25 -1.46 2.69
N ASP A 445 17.35 -1.04 3.31
CA ASP A 445 18.64 -0.88 2.65
C ASP A 445 19.73 -1.81 3.18
N ASP A 446 19.36 -2.72 4.09
CA ASP A 446 20.22 -3.76 4.64
C ASP A 446 19.60 -5.17 4.56
N SER A 447 20.37 -6.16 5.03
CA SER A 447 20.04 -7.58 4.89
C SER A 447 19.05 -8.12 5.92
N ASP A 448 18.64 -7.31 6.89
CA ASP A 448 17.77 -7.73 7.98
C ASP A 448 16.39 -7.11 7.79
N TRP A 449 15.45 -7.85 7.17
CA TRP A 449 14.11 -7.33 6.88
C TRP A 449 13.40 -6.81 8.13
N GLY A 450 13.41 -5.49 8.25
CA GLY A 450 12.85 -4.69 9.32
C GLY A 450 12.89 -3.27 8.80
N PRO A 451 11.98 -2.93 7.86
CA PRO A 451 12.14 -1.82 6.93
C PRO A 451 12.68 -0.61 7.67
N ASP A 452 13.88 -0.17 7.28
CA ASP A 452 14.52 1.03 7.83
C ASP A 452 13.53 2.18 7.94
N ILE A 453 12.67 2.27 6.92
CA ILE A 453 11.54 3.18 6.90
C ILE A 453 10.29 2.46 6.42
N GLU A 454 9.23 2.60 7.21
CA GLU A 454 7.89 2.21 6.86
C GLU A 454 6.90 3.37 7.07
N ILE A 455 5.88 3.41 6.22
CA ILE A 455 4.71 4.26 6.38
C ILE A 455 3.46 3.40 6.26
N GLU A 456 2.45 3.74 7.07
CA GLU A 456 1.29 2.90 7.29
C GLU A 456 0.02 3.74 7.25
N SER A 457 -0.98 3.23 6.55
CA SER A 457 -2.28 3.87 6.53
C SER A 457 -2.99 3.78 7.89
N SER A 458 -3.60 4.88 8.34
CA SER A 458 -4.45 4.86 9.55
C SER A 458 -5.82 4.16 9.37
N GLY A 459 -6.19 3.82 8.14
CA GLY A 459 -7.42 3.09 7.80
C GLY A 459 -7.12 1.66 7.35
N THR A 460 -8.13 0.81 7.35
CA THR A 460 -8.03 -0.60 6.94
C THR A 460 -8.64 -0.79 5.55
N TYR A 461 -8.03 -1.63 4.72
CA TYR A 461 -8.40 -1.85 3.32
C TYR A 461 -8.54 -3.34 2.95
N ASP A 462 -8.56 -4.22 3.96
CA ASP A 462 -8.98 -5.62 3.77
C ASP A 462 -10.51 -5.70 3.89
N ASP A 463 -11.26 -5.27 2.88
CA ASP A 463 -12.72 -5.08 3.00
C ASP A 463 -13.58 -5.62 1.84
N ASP A 464 -13.01 -6.44 0.95
CA ASP A 464 -13.67 -6.92 -0.28
C ASP A 464 -14.17 -5.78 -1.18
N THR A 465 -13.47 -4.64 -1.19
CA THR A 465 -13.69 -3.56 -2.15
C THR A 465 -12.43 -3.21 -2.94
N TRP A 466 -12.64 -2.61 -4.12
CA TRP A 466 -11.54 -2.22 -4.99
C TRP A 466 -10.87 -0.95 -4.48
N HIS A 467 -9.58 -1.04 -4.18
CA HIS A 467 -8.73 0.08 -3.82
C HIS A 467 -7.58 0.25 -4.81
N GLN A 468 -7.20 1.49 -5.07
CA GLN A 468 -5.96 1.79 -5.78
C GLN A 468 -4.88 2.13 -4.76
N PHE A 469 -3.76 1.42 -4.78
CA PHE A 469 -2.57 1.83 -4.03
C PHE A 469 -1.59 2.58 -4.94
N THR A 470 -0.87 3.53 -4.36
CA THR A 470 0.32 4.12 -4.97
C THR A 470 1.34 4.42 -3.90
N ALA A 471 2.50 3.79 -4.00
CA ALA A 471 3.65 4.01 -3.13
C ALA A 471 4.76 4.72 -3.91
N VAL A 472 5.25 5.82 -3.34
CA VAL A 472 6.22 6.72 -3.99
C VAL A 472 7.46 6.83 -3.14
N LYS A 473 8.63 6.56 -3.73
CA LYS A 473 9.94 7.02 -3.21
C LYS A 473 10.39 8.22 -4.02
N SER A 474 10.65 9.34 -3.37
CA SER A 474 11.16 10.54 -4.04
C SER A 474 12.69 10.52 -4.17
N SER A 475 13.22 11.50 -4.91
CA SER A 475 14.66 11.70 -5.08
C SER A 475 15.34 12.40 -3.90
N ASN A 476 14.56 12.92 -2.93
CA ASN A 476 15.05 13.37 -1.63
C ASN A 476 14.78 12.32 -0.55
N ASP A 477 14.70 11.07 -0.99
CA ASP A 477 14.42 9.85 -0.26
C ASP A 477 13.07 9.76 0.44
N ALA A 478 12.31 10.85 0.64
CA ALA A 478 10.96 10.83 1.22
C ALA A 478 10.03 9.77 0.59
N ILE A 479 9.27 9.07 1.43
CA ILE A 479 8.27 8.10 0.99
C ILE A 479 6.85 8.59 1.25
N TYR A 480 5.94 8.24 0.35
CA TYR A 480 4.52 8.62 0.42
C TYR A 480 3.66 7.44 0.05
N LEU A 481 2.57 7.25 0.79
CA LEU A 481 1.58 6.23 0.53
C LEU A 481 0.25 6.90 0.22
N TYR A 482 -0.34 6.49 -0.90
CA TYR A 482 -1.65 6.94 -1.34
C TYR A 482 -2.56 5.72 -1.48
N ILE A 483 -3.79 5.85 -0.97
CA ILE A 483 -4.88 4.92 -1.25
C ILE A 483 -6.03 5.73 -1.86
N ASP A 484 -6.58 5.24 -2.96
CA ASP A 484 -7.71 5.85 -3.66
C ASP A 484 -7.47 7.32 -4.06
N GLY A 485 -6.24 7.63 -4.46
CA GLY A 485 -5.81 8.97 -4.84
C GLY A 485 -5.46 9.90 -3.66
N ALA A 486 -5.86 9.55 -2.44
CA ALA A 486 -5.61 10.34 -1.24
C ALA A 486 -4.31 9.90 -0.55
N GLN A 487 -3.48 10.86 -0.12
CA GLN A 487 -2.31 10.55 0.69
C GLN A 487 -2.76 10.09 2.09
N VAL A 488 -2.38 8.87 2.47
CA VAL A 488 -2.76 8.28 3.76
C VAL A 488 -1.63 8.37 4.79
N ASP A 489 -0.38 8.39 4.33
CA ASP A 489 0.80 8.59 5.18
C ASP A 489 2.03 9.05 4.36
N SER A 490 3.05 9.55 5.04
CA SER A 490 4.34 9.92 4.45
C SER A 490 5.45 10.06 5.49
N ASP A 491 6.68 9.71 5.09
CA ASP A 491 7.88 10.01 5.85
C ASP A 491 8.82 10.90 5.01
N THR A 492 9.06 12.11 5.51
CA THR A 492 9.95 13.10 4.87
C THR A 492 11.32 13.21 5.55
N SER A 493 11.61 12.38 6.55
CA SER A 493 12.78 12.44 7.41
C SER A 493 14.03 11.74 6.83
N LEU A 494 13.95 11.25 5.60
CA LEU A 494 14.91 10.32 4.98
C LEU A 494 16.25 10.94 4.55
N ASN A 495 16.41 12.23 4.85
CA ASN A 495 17.63 13.01 4.72
C ASN A 495 17.81 13.96 5.90
N ALA A 496 17.21 13.63 7.05
CA ALA A 496 17.28 14.45 8.24
C ALA A 496 18.67 14.35 8.85
N SER A 497 19.38 15.48 8.87
CA SER A 497 20.44 15.71 9.84
C SER A 497 19.80 16.11 11.17
N GLY A 498 20.13 15.41 12.25
CA GLY A 498 19.66 15.74 13.58
C GLY A 498 20.80 16.15 14.51
N ASN A 499 20.45 16.94 15.53
CA ASN A 499 21.31 17.19 16.69
C ASN A 499 20.49 16.87 17.95
N VAL A 500 21.05 16.02 18.81
CA VAL A 500 20.51 15.71 20.13
C VAL A 500 21.47 16.27 21.16
N THR A 501 20.96 17.11 22.06
CA THR A 501 21.71 17.61 23.22
C THR A 501 20.91 17.27 24.47
N VAL A 502 21.44 16.38 25.31
CA VAL A 502 20.75 15.87 26.50
C VAL A 502 21.67 16.03 27.71
N SER A 503 21.15 16.63 28.78
CA SER A 503 21.85 16.72 30.07
C SER A 503 21.46 15.56 30.97
N VAL A 504 22.33 15.17 31.90
CA VAL A 504 21.92 14.34 33.04
C VAL A 504 20.75 15.05 33.74
N SER A 505 19.67 14.30 34.01
CA SER A 505 18.36 14.88 34.34
C SER A 505 17.80 14.48 35.71
N GLN A 506 18.47 13.57 36.41
CA GLN A 506 18.17 13.17 37.78
C GLN A 506 19.45 12.79 38.52
N GLU A 507 19.42 12.89 39.84
CA GLU A 507 20.58 12.67 40.71
C GLU A 507 21.20 11.27 40.57
N SER A 508 20.38 10.22 40.39
CA SER A 508 20.91 8.84 40.22
C SER A 508 21.41 8.53 38.79
N ASP A 509 21.44 9.51 37.89
CA ASP A 509 21.93 9.33 36.53
C ASP A 509 23.37 9.82 36.34
N ASP A 510 24.03 10.33 37.36
CA ASP A 510 25.49 10.39 37.42
C ASP A 510 26.00 9.85 38.74
N ALA A 511 27.14 9.16 38.68
CA ALA A 511 27.62 8.37 39.80
C ALA A 511 29.12 8.12 39.72
N GLU A 512 29.71 7.91 40.90
CA GLU A 512 31.10 7.55 41.07
C GLU A 512 31.18 6.19 41.78
N GLU A 513 32.05 5.31 41.33
CA GLU A 513 32.26 4.02 41.93
C GLU A 513 33.71 3.83 42.33
N TYR A 514 33.97 3.56 43.61
CA TYR A 514 35.30 3.18 44.08
C TYR A 514 35.70 1.80 43.54
N VAL A 515 36.74 1.74 42.69
CA VAL A 515 37.21 0.48 42.08
C VAL A 515 37.68 -0.55 43.13
N SER A 516 38.13 -0.09 44.30
CA SER A 516 38.67 -0.95 45.35
C SER A 516 37.64 -1.86 46.03
N ASN A 517 36.37 -1.47 46.07
CA ASN A 517 35.33 -2.17 46.81
C ASN A 517 33.93 -2.09 46.18
N GLY A 518 33.79 -1.38 45.06
CA GLY A 518 32.56 -1.17 44.30
C GLY A 518 31.54 -0.27 45.00
N ALA A 519 31.93 0.49 46.03
CA ALA A 519 31.00 1.40 46.71
C ALA A 519 30.59 2.54 45.75
N MET A 520 29.28 2.78 45.69
CA MET A 520 28.66 3.77 44.81
C MET A 520 28.40 5.08 45.58
N ASP A 521 28.79 6.20 45.00
CA ASP A 521 28.27 7.53 45.33
C ASP A 521 27.35 8.00 44.19
N LEU A 522 26.11 8.34 44.55
CA LEU A 522 25.07 8.81 43.61
C LEU A 522 24.68 10.27 43.87
N SER A 523 25.28 10.92 44.87
CA SER A 523 24.82 12.21 45.40
C SER A 523 25.94 13.22 45.54
N SER A 524 27.12 12.92 44.97
CA SER A 524 28.26 13.82 44.97
C SER A 524 27.89 15.15 44.29
N SER A 525 28.42 16.25 44.82
CA SER A 525 28.23 17.58 44.23
C SER A 525 29.02 17.77 42.93
N ASP A 526 30.01 16.92 42.73
CA ASP A 526 31.05 16.94 41.73
C ASP A 526 31.26 15.52 41.18
N LEU A 527 31.88 15.44 40.01
CA LEU A 527 32.33 14.21 39.39
C LEU A 527 33.84 14.29 39.23
N GLU A 528 34.57 13.56 40.05
CA GLU A 528 35.99 13.34 39.92
C GLU A 528 36.21 12.29 38.85
N LEU A 529 36.60 12.74 37.66
CA LEU A 529 36.92 11.85 36.55
C LEU A 529 38.15 11.00 36.93
N VAL A 530 37.87 9.83 37.51
CA VAL A 530 38.69 8.65 37.80
C VAL A 530 39.55 8.67 39.07
N MET A 531 39.73 9.80 39.74
CA MET A 531 40.52 9.83 40.98
C MET A 531 40.10 10.92 41.96
N GLU A 532 39.58 10.48 43.11
CA GLU A 532 39.28 11.29 44.29
C GLU A 532 40.29 11.01 45.41
N GLY A 533 41.01 12.04 45.87
CA GLY A 533 41.89 11.93 47.05
C GLY A 533 43.00 10.89 46.97
N GLY A 534 43.34 10.41 45.77
CA GLY A 534 44.32 9.33 45.54
C GLY A 534 43.74 7.91 45.51
N THR A 535 42.41 7.78 45.46
CA THR A 535 41.68 6.52 45.26
C THR A 535 41.13 6.46 43.84
N ASP A 536 41.29 5.33 43.16
CA ASP A 536 40.78 5.14 41.80
C ASP A 536 39.25 4.89 41.81
N GLN A 537 38.55 5.52 40.88
CA GLN A 537 37.11 5.40 40.66
C GLN A 537 36.78 5.20 39.18
N GLU A 538 35.59 4.67 38.89
CA GLU A 538 34.96 4.83 37.57
C GLU A 538 33.77 5.78 37.69
N VAL A 539 33.56 6.61 36.67
CA VAL A 539 32.45 7.57 36.62
C VAL A 539 31.45 7.14 35.56
N GLY A 540 30.18 7.08 35.95
CA GLY A 540 29.06 6.77 35.08
C GLY A 540 28.15 7.98 34.91
N MET A 541 27.72 8.25 33.68
CA MET A 541 26.70 9.26 33.39
C MET A 541 25.66 8.65 32.46
N ARG A 542 24.38 8.86 32.74
CA ARG A 542 23.25 8.35 31.98
C ARG A 542 22.44 9.49 31.41
N PHE A 543 22.18 9.42 30.12
CA PHE A 543 21.41 10.41 29.36
C PHE A 543 20.09 9.77 28.92
N GLN A 544 18.98 10.34 29.38
CA GLN A 544 17.64 9.82 29.14
C GLN A 544 17.03 10.39 27.86
N ASN A 545 16.05 9.69 27.27
CA ASN A 545 15.26 10.17 26.13
C ASN A 545 16.13 10.60 24.95
N ILE A 546 17.11 9.77 24.56
CA ILE A 546 17.92 10.04 23.37
C ILE A 546 17.05 9.81 22.13
N THR A 547 16.61 10.89 21.50
CA THR A 547 15.70 10.85 20.35
C THR A 547 16.43 10.66 19.02
N ILE A 548 17.30 9.65 18.95
CA ILE A 548 17.99 9.26 17.72
C ILE A 548 17.26 8.03 17.14
N PRO A 549 16.76 8.08 15.90
CA PRO A 549 16.14 6.94 15.23
C PRO A 549 17.09 5.74 15.11
N SER A 550 16.53 4.53 15.00
CA SER A 550 17.29 3.36 14.55
C SER A 550 17.83 3.60 13.13
N GLY A 551 18.94 2.96 12.77
CA GLY A 551 19.59 3.13 11.45
C GLY A 551 20.30 4.48 11.24
N ALA A 552 20.31 5.38 12.24
CA ALA A 552 21.00 6.66 12.12
C ALA A 552 22.53 6.49 12.12
N THR A 553 23.21 7.18 11.20
CA THR A 553 24.69 7.29 11.21
C THR A 553 25.12 8.47 12.08
N ILE A 554 25.90 8.21 13.13
CA ILE A 554 26.45 9.22 14.02
C ILE A 554 27.66 9.89 13.38
N THR A 555 27.51 11.16 13.03
CA THR A 555 28.56 11.95 12.38
C THR A 555 29.53 12.59 13.37
N ASN A 556 29.06 12.92 14.58
CA ASN A 556 29.86 13.48 15.66
C ASN A 556 29.16 13.27 17.01
N ALA A 557 29.91 12.96 18.06
CA ALA A 557 29.36 12.92 19.43
C ALA A 557 30.41 13.33 20.46
N TYR A 558 30.00 13.99 21.54
CA TYR A 558 30.88 14.31 22.68
C TYR A 558 30.09 14.56 23.97
N VAL A 559 30.70 14.33 25.12
CA VAL A 559 30.20 14.81 26.41
C VAL A 559 30.86 16.16 26.73
N GLN A 560 30.05 17.19 26.96
CA GLN A 560 30.47 18.49 27.46
C GLN A 560 30.38 18.49 28.99
N PHE A 561 31.50 18.76 29.64
CA PHE A 561 31.60 19.00 31.08
C PHE A 561 31.63 20.49 31.39
N LYS A 562 31.27 20.83 32.62
CA LYS A 562 31.50 22.14 33.24
C LYS A 562 32.42 21.95 34.43
N VAL A 563 33.45 22.79 34.56
CA VAL A 563 34.44 22.67 35.65
C VAL A 563 33.80 23.02 36.99
N ASP A 564 33.87 22.12 37.97
CA ASP A 564 33.54 22.44 39.37
C ASP A 564 34.78 22.97 40.10
N GLU A 565 35.88 22.21 40.07
CA GLU A 565 37.15 22.58 40.70
C GLU A 565 38.35 22.60 39.75
N THR A 566 39.31 23.47 40.06
CA THR A 566 40.52 23.58 39.24
C THR A 566 41.44 22.39 39.45
N SER A 567 41.87 21.77 38.35
CA SER A 567 42.77 20.61 38.35
C SER A 567 43.76 20.66 37.19
N SER A 568 45.03 20.39 37.47
CA SER A 568 46.13 20.54 36.50
C SER A 568 47.08 19.34 36.43
N GLY A 569 46.80 18.29 37.18
CA GLY A 569 47.54 17.03 37.11
C GLY A 569 47.48 16.40 35.71
N THR A 570 48.46 15.57 35.39
CA THR A 570 48.43 14.77 34.17
C THR A 570 47.25 13.81 34.24
N THR A 571 46.36 13.88 33.25
CA THR A 571 45.13 13.08 33.20
C THR A 571 44.99 12.43 31.82
N ASN A 572 44.71 11.12 31.81
CA ASN A 572 44.45 10.34 30.61
C ASN A 572 43.24 9.45 30.88
N LEU A 573 42.17 9.66 30.14
CA LEU A 573 40.89 8.97 30.32
C LEU A 573 40.57 8.12 29.10
N THR A 574 39.66 7.17 29.25
CA THR A 574 39.06 6.38 28.18
C THR A 574 37.55 6.41 28.36
N VAL A 575 36.86 6.70 27.27
CA VAL A 575 35.39 6.82 27.24
C VAL A 575 34.80 5.58 26.59
N TYR A 576 33.85 4.96 27.29
CA TYR A 576 33.07 3.80 26.88
C TYR A 576 31.58 4.13 26.93
N GLY A 577 30.78 3.35 26.20
CA GLY A 577 29.34 3.24 26.39
C GLY A 577 29.02 2.00 27.22
N GLU A 578 27.82 1.94 27.78
CA GLU A 578 27.25 0.67 28.22
C GLU A 578 26.66 -0.09 27.02
N ASP A 579 27.04 -1.35 26.87
CA ASP A 579 26.56 -2.25 25.83
C ASP A 579 25.17 -2.83 26.18
N THR A 580 24.15 -1.98 26.13
CA THR A 580 22.75 -2.33 26.42
C THR A 580 21.78 -1.46 25.60
N ASP A 581 20.60 -1.99 25.30
CA ASP A 581 19.62 -1.33 24.43
C ASP A 581 19.00 -0.09 25.09
N ASN A 582 18.71 -0.17 26.39
CA ASN A 582 18.15 0.91 27.19
C ASN A 582 18.73 0.88 28.60
N SER A 583 19.68 1.77 28.87
CA SER A 583 20.38 1.80 30.15
C SER A 583 19.43 2.09 31.32
N SER A 584 19.60 1.36 32.42
CA SER A 584 18.93 1.61 33.69
C SER A 584 19.68 2.68 34.51
N THR A 585 18.94 3.43 35.33
CA THR A 585 19.54 4.39 36.28
C THR A 585 20.52 3.70 37.24
N PHE A 586 21.50 4.44 37.77
CA PHE A 586 22.46 3.86 38.71
C PHE A 586 21.79 3.58 40.07
N THR A 587 22.28 2.55 40.77
CA THR A 587 21.78 2.17 42.10
C THR A 587 22.92 2.10 43.10
N SER A 588 22.60 2.12 44.39
CA SER A 588 23.60 1.97 45.47
C SER A 588 24.13 0.55 45.64
N SER A 589 23.73 -0.39 44.76
CA SER A 589 24.30 -1.73 44.71
C SER A 589 25.77 -1.64 44.35
N THR A 590 26.63 -2.42 45.03
CA THR A 590 28.06 -2.33 44.72
C THR A 590 28.37 -2.82 43.31
N HIS A 591 29.38 -2.23 42.68
CA HIS A 591 29.81 -2.55 41.30
C HIS A 591 28.76 -2.24 40.22
N ASN A 592 27.95 -1.19 40.40
CA ASN A 592 26.90 -0.86 39.46
C ASN A 592 27.39 -0.10 38.20
N ILE A 593 28.61 0.45 38.20
CA ILE A 593 29.30 0.97 37.01
C ILE A 593 30.26 -0.09 36.46
N THR A 594 31.19 -0.59 37.28
CA THR A 594 32.24 -1.54 36.82
C THR A 594 31.67 -2.90 36.40
N GLY A 595 30.49 -3.27 36.89
CA GLY A 595 29.76 -4.48 36.50
C GLY A 595 28.95 -4.34 35.20
N ARG A 596 28.81 -3.13 34.64
CA ARG A 596 28.14 -2.93 33.35
C ARG A 596 29.04 -3.41 32.23
N THR A 597 28.46 -4.10 31.25
CA THR A 597 29.20 -4.51 30.05
C THR A 597 29.50 -3.25 29.23
N LYS A 598 30.78 -2.98 28.98
CA LYS A 598 31.22 -1.82 28.20
C LYS A 598 31.17 -2.16 26.70
N THR A 599 30.94 -1.16 25.87
CA THR A 599 31.12 -1.25 24.42
C THR A 599 32.52 -1.73 24.06
N SER A 600 32.64 -2.46 22.96
CA SER A 600 33.91 -2.84 22.33
C SER A 600 34.65 -1.61 21.79
N ALA A 601 33.91 -0.66 21.20
CA ALA A 601 34.40 0.65 20.84
C ALA A 601 34.71 1.47 22.10
N SER A 602 35.83 2.18 22.06
CA SER A 602 36.25 3.10 23.11
C SER A 602 37.10 4.21 22.52
N VAL A 603 37.12 5.36 23.18
CA VAL A 603 37.89 6.53 22.73
C VAL A 603 38.81 7.00 23.83
N ALA A 604 40.11 7.02 23.54
CA ALA A 604 41.12 7.53 24.46
C ALA A 604 41.15 9.07 24.45
N TRP A 605 40.96 9.66 25.62
CA TRP A 605 41.12 11.08 25.91
C TRP A 605 42.44 11.32 26.64
N ASN A 606 43.52 11.24 25.88
CA ASN A 606 44.88 11.37 26.40
C ASN A 606 45.26 12.85 26.61
N SER A 607 46.07 13.11 27.64
CA SER A 607 46.60 14.44 27.95
C SER A 607 45.49 15.50 28.06
N VAL A 608 44.45 15.21 28.83
CA VAL A 608 43.33 16.13 29.05
C VAL A 608 43.89 17.48 29.52
N PRO A 609 43.53 18.61 28.89
CA PRO A 609 44.04 19.93 29.28
C PRO A 609 43.74 20.25 30.75
N ALA A 610 44.56 21.10 31.37
CA ALA A 610 44.30 21.56 32.73
C ALA A 610 43.03 22.42 32.79
N TRP A 611 42.16 22.16 33.76
CA TRP A 611 40.95 22.94 34.01
C TRP A 611 41.27 24.01 35.05
N ASN A 612 41.51 25.25 34.59
CA ASN A 612 42.05 26.32 35.43
C ASN A 612 40.99 27.34 35.89
N THR A 613 39.76 27.21 35.38
CA THR A 613 38.69 28.18 35.61
C THR A 613 37.42 27.46 36.01
N VAL A 614 36.94 27.70 37.24
CA VAL A 614 35.64 27.19 37.71
C VAL A 614 34.50 27.73 36.84
N GLY A 615 33.56 26.86 36.48
CA GLY A 615 32.41 27.15 35.63
C GLY A 615 32.72 27.21 34.13
N GLU A 616 33.95 26.94 33.70
CA GLU A 616 34.30 26.88 32.28
C GLU A 616 33.69 25.63 31.62
N ALA A 617 33.13 25.80 30.43
CA ALA A 617 32.56 24.74 29.61
C ALA A 617 32.95 24.97 28.14
N GLY A 618 34.25 24.85 27.87
CA GLY A 618 34.86 25.07 26.56
C GLY A 618 35.19 23.76 25.85
N VAL A 619 35.95 23.88 24.75
CA VAL A 619 36.44 22.73 23.96
C VAL A 619 37.39 21.83 24.74
N ASP A 620 38.11 22.38 25.73
CA ASP A 620 39.05 21.66 26.58
C ASP A 620 38.34 20.82 27.67
N GLN A 621 37.03 21.05 27.87
CA GLN A 621 36.14 20.31 28.78
C GLN A 621 35.19 19.38 28.00
N ARG A 622 35.47 19.09 26.73
CA ARG A 622 34.73 18.09 25.94
C ARG A 622 35.54 16.84 25.79
N THR A 623 34.89 15.69 25.80
CA THR A 623 35.52 14.46 25.29
C THR A 623 35.93 14.65 23.82
N PRO A 624 36.88 13.87 23.29
CA PRO A 624 37.07 13.72 21.86
C PRO A 624 35.79 13.19 21.19
N ASN A 625 35.78 13.12 19.84
CA ASN A 625 34.64 12.56 19.13
C ASN A 625 34.43 11.10 19.52
N ILE A 626 33.32 10.82 20.22
CA ILE A 626 32.90 9.50 20.67
C ILE A 626 31.84 8.86 19.76
N SER A 627 31.71 9.32 18.51
CA SER A 627 30.68 8.81 17.58
C SER A 627 30.72 7.30 17.43
N SER A 628 31.89 6.65 17.41
CA SER A 628 32.01 5.19 17.32
C SER A 628 31.46 4.45 18.55
N VAL A 629 31.53 5.08 19.73
CA VAL A 629 30.97 4.52 20.97
C VAL A 629 29.45 4.62 20.95
N ILE A 630 28.93 5.78 20.54
CA ILE A 630 27.48 5.97 20.43
C ILE A 630 26.92 5.06 19.33
N GLN A 631 27.56 5.01 18.15
CA GLN A 631 27.13 4.18 17.03
C GLN A 631 26.95 2.72 17.45
N GLU A 632 27.91 2.14 18.19
CA GLU A 632 27.79 0.76 18.66
C GLU A 632 26.55 0.51 19.53
N VAL A 633 26.11 1.50 20.33
CA VAL A 633 24.89 1.39 21.15
C VAL A 633 23.62 1.54 20.30
N ILE A 634 23.64 2.46 19.31
CA ILE A 634 22.50 2.73 18.42
C ILE A 634 22.28 1.58 17.42
N ASP A 635 23.34 0.87 17.02
CA ASP A 635 23.29 -0.28 16.09
C ASP A 635 22.75 -1.56 16.74
N ARG A 636 22.44 -1.52 18.04
CA ARG A 636 21.91 -2.70 18.74
C ARG A 636 20.48 -2.97 18.29
N VAL A 637 20.15 -4.23 18.05
CA VAL A 637 18.82 -4.68 17.58
C VAL A 637 17.65 -4.22 18.47
N GLY A 638 17.87 -4.01 19.76
CA GLY A 638 16.84 -3.51 20.69
C GLY A 638 16.81 -1.99 20.86
N TRP A 639 17.66 -1.24 20.13
CA TRP A 639 17.66 0.21 20.18
C TRP A 639 16.33 0.77 19.69
N SER A 640 15.87 1.83 20.34
CA SER A 640 14.67 2.56 19.97
C SER A 640 14.82 4.02 20.37
N SER A 641 14.30 4.93 19.54
CA SER A 641 14.31 6.37 19.86
C SER A 641 13.60 6.62 21.20
N GLY A 642 14.27 7.33 22.09
CA GLY A 642 13.83 7.55 23.47
C GLY A 642 14.53 6.65 24.50
N ASN A 643 15.28 5.63 24.09
CA ASN A 643 16.13 4.84 24.99
C ASN A 643 17.21 5.71 25.64
N ALA A 644 17.73 5.24 26.77
CA ALA A 644 18.80 5.90 27.51
C ALA A 644 20.17 5.30 27.20
N VAL A 645 21.20 6.15 27.16
CA VAL A 645 22.61 5.76 26.97
C VAL A 645 23.39 6.09 28.22
N SER A 646 24.22 5.15 28.68
CA SER A 646 25.22 5.40 29.71
C SER A 646 26.61 5.52 29.10
N ILE A 647 27.34 6.55 29.53
CA ILE A 647 28.76 6.77 29.27
C ILE A 647 29.54 6.44 30.53
N ILE A 648 30.60 5.65 30.37
CA ILE A 648 31.47 5.22 31.46
C ILE A 648 32.88 5.72 31.19
N ILE A 649 33.48 6.36 32.19
CA ILE A 649 34.84 6.92 32.12
C ILE A 649 35.75 6.19 33.11
N ASP A 650 36.87 5.72 32.58
CA ASP A 650 37.99 5.08 33.28
C ASP A 650 39.32 5.73 32.83
N GLY A 651 40.44 5.47 33.51
CA GLY A 651 41.75 6.03 33.18
C GLY A 651 42.65 6.34 34.38
N THR A 652 43.32 7.49 34.33
CA THR A 652 44.26 7.96 35.37
C THR A 652 44.27 9.47 35.48
N GLY A 653 44.57 9.98 36.68
CA GLY A 653 44.57 11.42 36.98
C GLY A 653 43.17 11.92 37.37
N THR A 654 43.01 13.24 37.49
CA THR A 654 41.77 13.85 37.99
C THR A 654 41.36 15.04 37.13
N ARG A 655 40.08 15.12 36.78
CA ARG A 655 39.39 16.36 36.38
C ARG A 655 38.07 16.42 37.14
N VAL A 656 37.74 17.56 37.72
CA VAL A 656 36.57 17.70 38.60
C VAL A 656 35.50 18.47 37.84
N ALA A 657 34.44 17.76 37.46
CA ALA A 657 33.30 18.31 36.74
C ALA A 657 32.12 18.53 37.68
N GLU A 658 31.21 19.41 37.33
CA GLU A 658 29.95 19.53 38.03
C GLU A 658 29.08 18.28 37.78
N SER A 659 28.41 17.79 38.83
CA SER A 659 27.40 16.73 38.72
C SER A 659 26.02 17.30 38.39
N TYR A 660 24.98 16.45 38.40
CA TYR A 660 23.58 16.83 38.28
C TYR A 660 23.18 18.00 39.18
N ALA A 661 23.72 18.08 40.40
CA ALA A 661 23.35 19.07 41.41
C ALA A 661 23.74 20.52 41.05
N GLY A 662 24.59 20.72 40.05
CA GLY A 662 25.07 22.03 39.62
C GLY A 662 24.93 22.28 38.12
N GLY A 663 25.98 22.00 37.36
CA GLY A 663 26.03 22.12 35.90
C GLY A 663 26.25 20.79 35.18
N ALA A 664 25.24 19.92 35.27
CA ALA A 664 25.19 18.56 34.75
C ALA A 664 25.94 18.35 33.41
N PRO A 665 26.68 17.24 33.24
CA PRO A 665 27.26 16.86 31.95
C PRO A 665 26.20 16.78 30.85
N GLN A 666 26.59 17.13 29.62
CA GLN A 666 25.70 17.11 28.45
C GLN A 666 26.26 16.21 27.35
N LEU A 667 25.50 15.22 26.90
CA LEU A 667 25.79 14.47 25.69
C LEU A 667 25.25 15.23 24.48
N VAL A 668 26.13 15.51 23.53
CA VAL A 668 25.79 16.13 22.24
C VAL A 668 26.08 15.12 21.13
N VAL A 669 25.11 14.88 20.25
CA VAL A 669 25.20 13.93 19.14
C VAL A 669 24.63 14.54 17.87
N ASP A 670 25.44 14.56 16.82
CA ASP A 670 25.05 14.94 15.46
C ASP A 670 24.93 13.67 14.61
N TYR A 671 23.81 13.47 13.92
CA TYR A 671 23.56 12.27 13.12
C TYR A 671 22.89 12.59 11.78
N THR A 672 22.95 11.65 10.86
CA THR A 672 22.17 11.65 9.61
C THR A 672 21.38 10.37 9.50
N VAL A 673 20.12 10.47 9.09
CA VAL A 673 19.34 9.34 8.57
C VAL A 673 19.46 9.42 7.05
N GLN A 674 20.18 8.48 6.45
CA GLN A 674 20.28 8.35 5.00
C GLN A 674 19.91 6.92 4.67
N LEU A 675 18.95 6.74 3.77
CA LEU A 675 18.79 5.46 3.11
C LEU A 675 20.07 5.19 2.31
N SER A 676 20.79 4.11 2.64
CA SER A 676 21.88 3.63 1.84
C SER A 676 21.36 3.25 0.43
N THR A 677 22.26 3.26 -0.54
CA THR A 677 21.85 3.19 -1.95
C THR A 677 21.25 1.83 -2.27
N LEU A 678 19.98 1.77 -2.74
CA LEU A 678 19.34 0.56 -3.26
C LEU A 678 20.03 0.05 -4.56
N THR A 679 21.28 -0.42 -4.45
CA THR A 679 22.20 -0.61 -5.59
C THR A 679 22.50 -2.06 -5.95
N SER A 680 22.35 -2.99 -5.02
CA SER A 680 22.53 -4.43 -5.27
C SER A 680 21.39 -5.24 -4.67
N ASN A 681 20.30 -5.38 -5.43
CA ASN A 681 19.20 -6.28 -5.11
C ASN A 681 19.14 -7.37 -6.20
N SER A 682 19.45 -8.62 -5.84
CA SER A 682 19.30 -9.81 -6.70
C SER A 682 17.91 -10.45 -6.62
N ALA A 683 16.98 -9.83 -5.90
CA ALA A 683 15.63 -10.34 -5.69
C ALA A 683 14.84 -10.37 -7.01
N PRO A 684 13.94 -11.35 -7.17
CA PRO A 684 12.83 -11.21 -8.11
C PRO A 684 11.94 -10.03 -7.70
N LEU A 685 11.27 -9.44 -8.68
CA LEU A 685 10.10 -8.61 -8.43
C LEU A 685 8.88 -9.53 -8.43
N THR A 686 8.08 -9.50 -7.37
CA THR A 686 6.84 -10.28 -7.24
C THR A 686 5.66 -9.35 -7.05
N PHE A 687 4.50 -9.77 -7.56
CA PHE A 687 3.20 -9.28 -7.12
C PHE A 687 2.42 -10.46 -6.53
N GLY A 688 1.89 -10.30 -5.33
CA GLY A 688 1.12 -11.34 -4.63
C GLY A 688 1.91 -12.23 -3.67
N SER A 689 3.21 -12.00 -3.44
CA SER A 689 4.02 -12.84 -2.55
C SER A 689 5.23 -12.10 -1.94
N ASP A 690 5.69 -12.55 -0.77
CA ASP A 690 6.97 -12.18 -0.17
C ASP A 690 8.14 -13.10 -0.57
N GLU A 691 7.96 -14.01 -1.53
CA GLU A 691 9.05 -14.86 -2.02
C GLU A 691 10.22 -14.01 -2.56
N PRO A 692 11.48 -14.39 -2.25
CA PRO A 692 11.89 -15.67 -1.68
C PRO A 692 11.93 -15.74 -0.14
N ALA A 693 11.50 -14.70 0.58
CA ALA A 693 11.79 -14.54 2.01
C ALA A 693 10.86 -15.35 2.93
N ASN A 694 9.55 -15.30 2.71
CA ASN A 694 8.55 -15.96 3.54
C ASN A 694 7.35 -16.34 2.67
N ALA A 695 6.81 -17.56 2.79
CA ALA A 695 5.67 -18.07 2.02
C ALA A 695 4.33 -17.40 2.42
N SER A 696 4.27 -16.07 2.40
CA SER A 696 3.08 -15.25 2.62
C SER A 696 2.59 -14.72 1.28
N TYR A 697 1.30 -14.91 1.02
CA TYR A 697 0.68 -14.61 -0.27
C TYR A 697 -0.49 -13.66 -0.10
N PHE A 698 -0.81 -12.92 -1.14
CA PHE A 698 -1.99 -12.08 -1.19
C PHE A 698 -3.24 -12.94 -1.47
N ASP A 699 -4.30 -12.72 -0.69
CA ASP A 699 -5.60 -13.39 -0.88
C ASP A 699 -6.60 -12.40 -1.48
N GLY A 700 -6.87 -12.58 -2.78
CA GLY A 700 -7.80 -11.76 -3.54
C GLY A 700 -7.26 -11.34 -4.90
N ILE A 701 -7.85 -10.28 -5.44
CA ILE A 701 -7.68 -9.89 -6.84
C ILE A 701 -6.71 -8.72 -6.97
N ILE A 702 -5.75 -8.81 -7.90
CA ILE A 702 -4.85 -7.72 -8.30
C ILE A 702 -5.06 -7.35 -9.78
N ASP A 703 -4.93 -6.07 -10.10
CA ASP A 703 -5.14 -5.53 -11.45
C ASP A 703 -4.24 -4.31 -11.71
N GLU A 704 -3.91 -4.05 -12.98
CA GLU A 704 -3.23 -2.83 -13.44
C GLU A 704 -1.91 -2.49 -12.71
N ALA A 705 -1.06 -3.50 -12.54
CA ALA A 705 0.22 -3.37 -11.85
C ALA A 705 1.20 -2.50 -12.66
N ARG A 706 1.83 -1.51 -12.01
CA ARG A 706 2.76 -0.57 -12.66
C ARG A 706 3.94 -0.24 -11.78
N ILE A 707 5.11 -0.09 -12.40
CA ILE A 707 6.30 0.52 -11.79
C ILE A 707 6.87 1.59 -12.72
N SER A 708 7.22 2.75 -12.17
CA SER A 708 7.89 3.83 -12.90
C SER A 708 9.09 4.36 -12.13
N ASN A 709 10.10 4.87 -12.85
CA ASN A 709 11.32 5.45 -12.27
C ASN A 709 11.17 6.95 -11.92
N THR A 710 9.93 7.40 -11.73
CA THR A 710 9.59 8.80 -11.50
C THR A 710 8.71 8.87 -10.27
N ALA A 711 9.02 9.76 -9.33
CA ALA A 711 8.11 10.09 -8.24
C ALA A 711 6.88 10.81 -8.80
N ARG A 712 5.73 10.13 -8.81
CA ARG A 712 4.46 10.74 -9.23
C ARG A 712 3.98 11.74 -8.17
N SER A 713 3.53 12.91 -8.60
CA SER A 713 2.99 13.93 -7.70
C SER A 713 1.60 13.52 -7.19
N ALA A 714 1.19 14.06 -6.04
CA ALA A 714 -0.16 13.89 -5.51
C ALA A 714 -1.25 14.23 -6.55
N ASP A 715 -1.04 15.30 -7.32
CA ASP A 715 -1.95 15.73 -8.39
C ASP A 715 -2.06 14.69 -9.53
N TRP A 716 -0.93 14.09 -9.93
CA TRP A 716 -0.92 13.01 -10.93
C TRP A 716 -1.66 11.79 -10.41
N ILE A 717 -1.42 11.43 -9.15
CA ILE A 717 -1.99 10.23 -8.50
C ILE A 717 -3.51 10.39 -8.36
N GLN A 718 -3.99 11.54 -7.85
CA GLN A 718 -5.42 11.80 -7.76
C GLN A 718 -6.11 11.85 -9.13
N THR A 719 -5.44 12.43 -10.14
CA THR A 719 -5.96 12.43 -11.52
C THR A 719 -6.03 11.01 -12.08
N SER A 720 -5.01 10.19 -11.82
CA SER A 720 -4.96 8.77 -12.19
C SER A 720 -6.09 7.97 -11.54
N TYR A 721 -6.36 8.20 -10.25
CA TYR A 721 -7.50 7.60 -9.56
C TYR A 721 -8.83 8.01 -10.19
N ASN A 722 -9.06 9.31 -10.41
CA ASN A 722 -10.30 9.81 -11.02
C ASN A 722 -10.53 9.21 -12.41
N ASN A 723 -9.46 9.11 -13.20
CA ASN A 723 -9.45 8.51 -14.53
C ASN A 723 -9.80 7.02 -14.51
N GLN A 724 -9.31 6.26 -13.52
CA GLN A 724 -9.44 4.80 -13.49
C GLN A 724 -10.63 4.27 -12.68
N ASN A 725 -10.97 4.94 -11.57
CA ASN A 725 -12.02 4.45 -10.67
C ASN A 725 -13.42 4.55 -11.29
N SER A 726 -13.64 5.59 -12.10
CA SER A 726 -14.93 5.85 -12.77
C SER A 726 -14.70 6.54 -14.13
N PRO A 727 -14.07 5.85 -15.09
CA PRO A 727 -13.62 6.43 -16.36
C PRO A 727 -14.74 7.11 -17.14
N SER A 728 -15.96 6.55 -17.10
CA SER A 728 -17.14 7.12 -17.77
C SER A 728 -17.57 8.50 -17.25
N THR A 729 -17.04 8.94 -16.10
CA THR A 729 -17.27 10.28 -15.54
C THR A 729 -16.08 11.24 -15.77
N PHE A 730 -14.97 10.72 -16.30
CA PHE A 730 -13.75 11.50 -16.57
C PHE A 730 -13.81 12.21 -17.93
N TYR A 731 -14.60 11.68 -18.86
CA TYR A 731 -14.79 12.27 -20.18
C TYR A 731 -16.21 12.05 -20.69
N THR A 732 -16.57 12.77 -21.76
CA THR A 732 -17.84 12.58 -22.49
C THR A 732 -17.61 12.41 -23.98
N PHE A 733 -18.45 11.59 -24.64
CA PHE A 733 -18.45 11.46 -26.10
C PHE A 733 -19.42 12.47 -26.71
N GLY A 734 -18.95 13.19 -27.73
CA GLY A 734 -19.77 14.02 -28.59
C GLY A 734 -20.69 13.21 -29.51
N THR A 735 -21.52 13.91 -30.28
CA THR A 735 -22.30 13.29 -31.35
C THR A 735 -21.40 12.83 -32.49
N GLU A 736 -21.77 11.73 -33.16
CA GLU A 736 -21.07 11.29 -34.37
C GLU A 736 -21.09 12.37 -35.46
N GLU A 737 -19.92 12.65 -35.99
CA GLU A 737 -19.68 13.44 -37.20
C GLU A 737 -19.30 12.49 -38.34
N ALA A 738 -19.83 12.72 -39.53
CA ALA A 738 -19.43 12.00 -40.74
C ALA A 738 -18.59 12.91 -41.64
N ALA A 739 -17.57 12.32 -42.28
CA ALA A 739 -16.76 13.01 -43.29
C ALA A 739 -17.69 13.53 -44.40
N ASP A 740 -17.62 14.83 -44.71
CA ASP A 740 -18.50 15.42 -45.72
C ASP A 740 -18.18 14.84 -47.11
N ALA A 741 -18.99 13.88 -47.54
CA ALA A 741 -18.89 13.24 -48.85
C ALA A 741 -19.46 14.15 -49.96
N THR A 742 -19.03 15.41 -50.06
CA THR A 742 -19.46 16.27 -51.19
C THR A 742 -18.45 17.34 -51.63
N LEU A 743 -17.42 16.92 -52.37
CA LEU A 743 -16.92 17.77 -53.47
C LEU A 743 -17.99 17.81 -54.58
N LYS A 744 -18.98 18.71 -54.48
CA LYS A 744 -19.80 19.07 -55.64
C LYS A 744 -19.03 20.09 -56.47
N GLU A 745 -18.44 19.66 -57.59
CA GLU A 745 -18.06 20.58 -58.67
C GLU A 745 -19.31 21.37 -59.11
N PHE A 746 -19.42 22.62 -58.68
CA PHE A 746 -20.41 23.54 -59.24
C PHE A 746 -19.90 24.04 -60.59
N ILE A 747 -20.49 23.53 -61.67
CA ILE A 747 -20.31 24.11 -63.01
C ILE A 747 -21.08 25.43 -63.04
N ILE A 748 -20.38 26.55 -62.93
CA ILE A 748 -20.95 27.87 -63.25
C ILE A 748 -21.10 27.93 -64.78
N SER A 749 -22.32 28.13 -65.28
CA SER A 749 -22.57 28.29 -66.72
C SER A 749 -21.72 29.43 -67.27
N GLY A 750 -20.78 29.12 -68.18
CA GLY A 750 -19.92 30.13 -68.81
C GLY A 750 -18.46 29.72 -69.08
N GLY A 751 -18.02 28.51 -68.71
CA GLY A 751 -16.71 27.98 -69.13
C GLY A 751 -15.50 28.51 -68.34
N VAL A 752 -15.70 29.21 -67.23
CA VAL A 752 -14.61 29.58 -66.30
C VAL A 752 -14.55 28.56 -65.17
N LYS A 753 -13.47 27.77 -65.13
CA LYS A 753 -13.14 26.92 -63.99
C LYS A 753 -12.54 27.80 -62.90
N ALA A 754 -13.30 28.12 -61.86
CA ALA A 754 -12.77 28.72 -60.64
C ALA A 754 -12.72 27.64 -59.55
N LYS A 755 -11.53 27.40 -59.00
CA LYS A 755 -11.35 26.52 -57.84
C LYS A 755 -11.71 27.35 -56.60
N ILE A 756 -12.94 27.22 -56.11
CA ILE A 756 -13.35 27.84 -54.85
C ILE A 756 -13.34 26.74 -53.79
N ILE A 757 -12.43 26.86 -52.83
CA ILE A 757 -12.45 26.06 -51.61
C ILE A 757 -13.52 26.70 -50.73
N ILE A 758 -14.67 26.03 -50.56
CA ILE A 758 -15.74 26.50 -49.66
C ILE A 758 -15.76 25.54 -48.48
N ASN A 759 -15.20 25.97 -47.36
CA ASN A 759 -15.42 25.30 -46.08
C ASN A 759 -16.74 25.83 -45.48
N GLY A 760 -17.70 24.93 -45.24
CA GLY A 760 -18.73 25.08 -44.21
C GLY A 760 -19.92 26.01 -44.47
N LEU A 761 -20.78 25.73 -45.46
CA LEU A 761 -22.11 26.36 -45.54
C LEU A 761 -23.24 25.32 -45.64
N LYS A 762 -23.82 24.96 -44.48
CA LYS A 762 -25.19 24.40 -44.42
C LYS A 762 -26.18 25.52 -44.72
N GLN A 763 -26.58 25.70 -45.97
CA GLN A 763 -27.78 26.47 -46.29
C GLN A 763 -28.99 25.53 -46.32
N LYS A 764 -29.83 25.61 -45.27
CA LYS A 764 -31.21 25.12 -45.32
C LYS A 764 -31.95 25.88 -46.42
N LEU A 765 -32.11 25.27 -47.59
CA LEU A 765 -33.15 25.67 -48.53
C LEU A 765 -34.48 25.21 -47.94
N TYR A 766 -35.24 26.14 -47.37
CA TYR A 766 -36.67 25.96 -47.23
C TYR A 766 -37.28 26.16 -48.62
N ASP A 767 -37.95 25.13 -49.14
CA ASP A 767 -38.87 25.26 -50.26
C ASP A 767 -40.08 26.09 -49.81
N ASN A 768 -40.13 27.35 -50.26
CA ASN A 768 -41.31 28.03 -50.84
C ASN A 768 -40.95 29.44 -51.33
#